data_AF-A0A2E0W534-F1
#
_entry.id   AF-A0A2E0W534-F1
#
_cell.length_a   1.000
_cell.length_b   1.000
_cell.length_c   1.000
_cell.angle_alpha   90.00
_cell.angle_beta   90.00
_cell.angle_gamma   90.00
#
_symmetry.space_group_name_H-M   'P 1'
#
loop_
_entity.id
_entity.type
_entity.pdbx_description
1 polymer ?
#
loop_
_entity_poly.entity_id
_entity_poly.type
_entity_poly.pdbx_seq_one_letter_code
_entity_poly.pdbx_strand_id
1 'polypeptide(L)'
;MKYFLILFSLLVISVNSQVKSNKTNLINLSKEKSHEFKLNKMKADSIANAQGFFTKKTLSDGTELELMRFENGLPIFYSTDNITAAATSSTDKVWENGAGGYNLSGEGIKLAVWDGGNVRTTHQEFQGRAVQRDGNNALSGHATHVAGTVAAGGINPSAKGMSYKADLDTYTWSNDESEMANAAVAGLQISNHSYGIPLGWEYNYFDDNRWAWLGDTTVSQTEDYRFGLYSNQTKTWDQIAYNAPYYLINRSAGNERTETGPANPNTESYWIYSGSSWALTTGYRIPDGGQLGFDCIQEDKVGKNILTVGAVNDAPNGYLDPSSVSMTTFSSWGPTDDGRIKPDVVANGAGLTSTYSGSDNNYESLSGTSMSTPATTGSLGLVLEHYRNTYSQNPLASTLKGLAIHTADEAGNSDGPDYIYGWGLLNTYKAVQLISYDNAMGQNNFIKEDKIDNGQELEYSFESNGNEPIKVTIVWTDVPGEPISNPGLNNRTPMLVNDLDLRVFSSTNEEFMPWILDPDNPTQAASKGDNIRDNVEQVYISQPSAGTYTIKVNHKNSITNDEQYFSLLISGAALNEPLASNLVSPTNNEVDVEYINSVFEWERSELAQNYVIQIASDDQFNNIILENTVASVKTIITELPDFIELFWRVKSKNNGGESGWSDVYKFRTKIALPKNVELVSPESNEENIPLNQEFKWKKESRSETYTIEIAKNLLFLSTLESADNIVDTTFSASNLPDGSRLYWRVRGVNSTGEGNNSVGIFFTMLPAPDNINAVEQTGDVLLTWKDNSQNETQFVIERKEGNGSFIPIDTVAKNSVEYLDTKSFTDPNLTYRIYASSNYAQSEYSSEISIVVTSVENETSLPKQYSLMQNYPNPFNPSTIIKYNLPKESNVSIKIYNILGEVTARLVNNEVKSMGNYEVNFNAKNLSSGIYFYEINASAVDGSENFNSIKKMLLIK
;
A
#
# COMPACT_ATOMS: atom_id res chain seq x y z
N MET A 1 -37.25 -27.37 48.15
CA MET A 1 -38.00 -28.55 47.68
C MET A 1 -37.62 -28.75 46.23
N LYS A 2 -37.36 -30.01 45.85
CA LYS A 2 -36.57 -30.48 44.69
C LYS A 2 -37.07 -30.00 43.32
N TYR A 3 -36.14 -29.63 42.45
CA TYR A 3 -36.22 -29.87 41.01
C TYR A 3 -35.12 -30.86 40.62
N PHE A 4 -35.48 -31.94 39.94
CA PHE A 4 -34.56 -32.86 39.30
C PHE A 4 -34.99 -33.00 37.84
N LEU A 5 -34.12 -32.50 36.96
CA LEU A 5 -33.54 -33.21 35.82
C LEU A 5 -34.49 -33.85 34.78
N ILE A 6 -34.20 -33.58 33.51
CA ILE A 6 -33.51 -34.50 32.59
C ILE A 6 -33.32 -33.73 31.27
N LEU A 7 -32.09 -33.62 30.78
CA LEU A 7 -31.87 -33.90 29.36
C LEU A 7 -30.42 -34.32 29.08
N PHE A 8 -30.35 -35.43 28.37
CA PHE A 8 -29.18 -36.20 27.98
C PHE A 8 -28.44 -35.52 26.83
N SER A 9 -27.14 -35.72 26.83
CA SER A 9 -26.15 -35.43 25.80
C SER A 9 -26.53 -35.87 24.37
N LEU A 10 -26.14 -35.08 23.38
CA LEU A 10 -25.74 -35.59 22.06
C LEU A 10 -24.48 -34.85 21.59
N LEU A 11 -23.41 -35.64 21.52
CA LEU A 11 -22.12 -35.32 20.92
C LEU A 11 -22.32 -35.11 19.41
N VAL A 12 -21.84 -33.98 18.87
CA VAL A 12 -21.51 -33.86 17.44
C VAL A 12 -20.01 -33.59 17.35
N ILE A 13 -19.33 -34.55 16.74
CA ILE A 13 -17.94 -34.45 16.30
C ILE A 13 -17.94 -33.57 15.05
N SER A 14 -17.21 -32.45 15.08
CA SER A 14 -16.63 -31.85 13.89
C SER A 14 -15.13 -31.67 14.10
N VAL A 15 -14.36 -32.34 13.25
CA VAL A 15 -12.91 -32.28 13.19
C VAL A 15 -12.52 -31.29 12.10
N ASN A 16 -11.67 -30.34 12.49
CA ASN A 16 -10.68 -29.56 11.73
C ASN A 16 -11.09 -28.59 10.60
N SER A 17 -10.80 -27.32 10.87
CA SER A 17 -10.10 -26.35 10.00
C SER A 17 -9.65 -25.20 10.92
N GLN A 18 -8.38 -24.90 11.26
CA GLN A 18 -7.02 -25.30 10.88
C GLN A 18 -6.16 -25.45 12.18
N VAL A 19 -4.99 -26.10 12.08
CA VAL A 19 -4.06 -26.36 13.20
C VAL A 19 -3.43 -25.07 13.74
N LYS A 20 -3.21 -24.99 15.07
CA LYS A 20 -2.59 -23.89 15.86
C LYS A 20 -1.27 -23.34 15.27
N SER A 21 -0.51 -24.17 14.53
CA SER A 21 0.70 -23.76 13.80
C SER A 21 0.44 -22.79 12.64
N ASN A 22 -0.72 -22.86 11.99
CA ASN A 22 -1.05 -21.97 10.88
C ASN A 22 -1.41 -20.57 11.37
N LYS A 23 -2.04 -20.43 12.54
CA LYS A 23 -2.32 -19.11 13.16
C LYS A 23 -1.02 -18.38 13.55
N THR A 24 -0.06 -19.07 14.16
CA THR A 24 1.24 -18.48 14.51
C THR A 24 2.10 -18.18 13.28
N ASN A 25 2.06 -19.04 12.26
CA ASN A 25 2.72 -18.76 10.98
C ASN A 25 2.09 -17.57 10.26
N LEU A 26 0.77 -17.38 10.31
CA LEU A 26 0.07 -16.24 9.71
C LEU A 26 0.35 -14.92 10.45
N ILE A 27 0.47 -14.93 11.77
CA ILE A 27 0.82 -13.75 12.59
C ILE A 27 2.28 -13.35 12.39
N ASN A 28 3.20 -14.32 12.33
CA ASN A 28 4.62 -14.07 12.05
C ASN A 28 4.83 -13.62 10.59
N LEU A 29 4.15 -14.26 9.64
CA LEU A 29 4.11 -13.84 8.24
C LEU A 29 3.54 -12.43 8.11
N SER A 30 2.52 -12.05 8.87
CA SER A 30 1.98 -10.68 8.85
C SER A 30 3.00 -9.63 9.32
N LYS A 31 3.70 -9.90 10.44
CA LYS A 31 4.75 -9.01 10.97
C LYS A 31 5.96 -8.93 10.03
N GLU A 32 6.40 -10.07 9.49
CA GLU A 32 7.46 -10.19 8.49
C GLU A 32 7.10 -9.42 7.22
N LYS A 33 5.91 -9.65 6.66
CA LYS A 33 5.44 -9.01 5.43
C LYS A 33 5.22 -7.50 5.60
N SER A 34 4.84 -7.01 6.77
CA SER A 34 4.73 -5.56 7.05
C SER A 34 6.10 -4.87 7.07
N HIS A 35 7.11 -5.50 7.67
CA HIS A 35 8.47 -4.98 7.69
C HIS A 35 9.14 -5.08 6.31
N GLU A 36 8.96 -6.22 5.63
CA GLU A 36 9.44 -6.48 4.27
C GLU A 36 8.82 -5.47 3.28
N PHE A 37 7.53 -5.18 3.41
CA PHE A 37 6.82 -4.17 2.63
C PHE A 37 7.46 -2.78 2.74
N LYS A 38 7.73 -2.30 3.96
CA LYS A 38 8.35 -0.98 4.18
C LYS A 38 9.76 -0.89 3.58
N LEU A 39 10.57 -1.93 3.78
CA LEU A 39 11.94 -2.02 3.25
C LEU A 39 11.96 -2.12 1.71
N ASN A 40 11.06 -2.92 1.15
CA ASN A 40 10.95 -3.10 -0.29
C ASN A 40 10.42 -1.84 -0.98
N LYS A 41 9.52 -1.09 -0.34
CA LYS A 41 9.04 0.21 -0.81
C LYS A 41 10.17 1.23 -0.88
N MET A 42 10.92 1.41 0.20
CA MET A 42 12.08 2.31 0.23
C MET A 42 13.15 1.95 -0.82
N LYS A 43 13.42 0.66 -1.02
CA LYS A 43 14.34 0.19 -2.07
C LYS A 43 13.79 0.44 -3.47
N ALA A 44 12.50 0.23 -3.69
CA ALA A 44 11.86 0.47 -4.98
C ALA A 44 11.83 1.95 -5.35
N ASP A 45 11.55 2.84 -4.41
CA ASP A 45 11.60 4.28 -4.62
C ASP A 45 13.03 4.74 -4.98
N SER A 46 14.05 4.15 -4.34
CA SER A 46 15.45 4.42 -4.66
C SER A 46 15.87 3.90 -6.04
N ILE A 47 15.40 2.72 -6.47
CA ILE A 47 15.69 2.14 -7.79
C ILE A 47 14.94 2.90 -8.90
N ALA A 48 13.69 3.28 -8.65
CA ALA A 48 12.87 4.06 -9.58
C ALA A 48 13.53 5.40 -9.95
N ASN A 49 14.05 6.11 -8.96
CA ASN A 49 14.79 7.36 -9.15
C ASN A 49 16.12 7.17 -9.91
N ALA A 50 16.76 6.00 -9.81
CA ALA A 50 18.04 5.72 -10.46
C ALA A 50 17.91 5.14 -11.89
N GLN A 51 16.80 4.48 -12.20
CA GLN A 51 16.61 3.74 -13.46
C GLN A 51 15.43 4.25 -14.32
N GLY A 52 14.72 5.30 -13.89
CA GLY A 52 13.70 5.98 -14.69
C GLY A 52 12.33 5.30 -14.70
N PHE A 53 11.99 4.53 -13.66
CA PHE A 53 10.63 4.02 -13.45
C PHE A 53 9.77 5.08 -12.72
N PHE A 54 8.45 5.09 -12.98
CA PHE A 54 7.52 5.93 -12.23
C PHE A 54 7.23 5.31 -10.85
N THR A 55 7.15 6.14 -9.81
CA THR A 55 6.76 5.71 -8.45
C THR A 55 5.25 5.70 -8.27
N LYS A 56 4.54 6.53 -9.02
CA LYS A 56 3.09 6.58 -9.13
C LYS A 56 2.70 7.01 -10.55
N LYS A 57 1.69 6.37 -11.15
CA LYS A 57 1.21 6.72 -12.50
C LYS A 57 -0.25 6.38 -12.65
N THR A 58 -1.00 7.34 -13.14
CA THR A 58 -2.37 7.14 -13.63
C THR A 58 -2.30 6.66 -15.07
N LEU A 59 -2.88 5.49 -15.35
CA LEU A 59 -3.02 4.97 -16.71
C LEU A 59 -4.04 5.79 -17.50
N SER A 60 -4.07 5.58 -18.81
CA SER A 60 -4.99 6.27 -19.73
C SER A 60 -6.48 5.99 -19.45
N ASP A 61 -6.79 4.98 -18.63
CA ASP A 61 -8.13 4.60 -18.16
C ASP A 61 -8.44 5.12 -16.74
N GLY A 62 -7.55 5.93 -16.16
CA GLY A 62 -7.72 6.49 -14.81
C GLY A 62 -7.19 5.60 -13.69
N THR A 63 -6.69 4.39 -13.97
CA THR A 63 -6.14 3.48 -12.94
C THR A 63 -4.87 4.06 -12.32
N GLU A 64 -4.86 4.30 -11.01
CA GLU A 64 -3.64 4.65 -10.29
C GLU A 64 -2.79 3.41 -10.01
N LEU A 65 -1.57 3.40 -10.53
CA LEU A 65 -0.54 2.42 -10.23
C LEU A 65 0.49 3.05 -9.29
N GLU A 66 0.75 2.42 -8.15
CA GLU A 66 1.82 2.82 -7.23
C GLU A 66 2.89 1.73 -7.11
N LEU A 67 4.17 2.09 -7.30
CA LEU A 67 5.29 1.15 -7.26
C LEU A 67 5.61 0.73 -5.84
N MET A 68 5.40 -0.53 -5.49
CA MET A 68 5.52 -1.00 -4.11
C MET A 68 6.82 -1.73 -3.82
N ARG A 69 7.37 -2.47 -4.79
CA ARG A 69 8.62 -3.21 -4.63
C ARG A 69 9.25 -3.60 -5.98
N PHE A 70 10.48 -4.10 -5.94
CA PHE A 70 11.06 -4.89 -7.04
C PHE A 70 11.24 -6.35 -6.61
N GLU A 71 10.88 -7.27 -7.49
CA GLU A 71 10.98 -8.71 -7.27
C GLU A 71 11.72 -9.34 -8.47
N ASN A 72 12.85 -9.99 -8.23
CA ASN A 72 13.75 -10.51 -9.28
C ASN A 72 14.19 -9.47 -10.34
N GLY A 73 14.30 -8.20 -9.95
CA GLY A 73 14.67 -7.10 -10.84
C GLY A 73 13.51 -6.50 -11.66
N LEU A 74 12.27 -6.95 -11.43
CA LEU A 74 11.06 -6.44 -12.07
C LEU A 74 10.22 -5.57 -11.10
N PRO A 75 9.62 -4.46 -11.55
CA PRO A 75 8.80 -3.58 -10.70
C PRO A 75 7.41 -4.19 -10.42
N ILE A 76 6.92 -4.06 -9.18
CA ILE A 76 5.59 -4.53 -8.72
C ILE A 76 4.76 -3.34 -8.24
N PHE A 77 3.56 -3.18 -8.79
CA PHE A 77 2.64 -2.07 -8.51
C PHE A 77 1.37 -2.55 -7.78
N TYR A 78 0.77 -1.70 -6.93
CA TYR A 78 -0.58 -1.89 -6.37
C TYR A 78 -1.62 -1.06 -7.15
N SER A 79 -2.89 -1.51 -7.10
CA SER A 79 -4.10 -0.88 -7.68
C SER A 79 -5.26 -0.93 -6.67
N THR A 80 -6.37 -0.25 -6.95
CA THR A 80 -7.47 0.08 -6.02
C THR A 80 -8.61 -0.97 -5.94
N ASP A 81 -9.33 -1.05 -4.80
CA ASP A 81 -10.26 -2.14 -4.38
C ASP A 81 -11.62 -1.60 -3.86
N ASN A 82 -12.74 -2.36 -3.97
CA ASN A 82 -14.04 -2.00 -3.34
C ASN A 82 -13.96 -1.86 -1.81
N ILE A 83 -12.99 -2.52 -1.16
CA ILE A 83 -12.72 -2.34 0.28
C ILE A 83 -12.31 -0.89 0.56
N THR A 84 -11.54 -0.25 -0.32
CA THR A 84 -11.15 1.16 -0.16
C THR A 84 -12.32 2.10 -0.34
N ALA A 85 -13.25 1.78 -1.24
CA ALA A 85 -14.52 2.51 -1.38
C ALA A 85 -15.38 2.41 -0.10
N ALA A 86 -15.39 1.23 0.54
CA ALA A 86 -16.07 1.02 1.81
C ALA A 86 -15.41 1.82 2.94
N ALA A 87 -14.07 1.85 3.00
CA ALA A 87 -13.33 2.66 3.96
C ALA A 87 -13.54 4.17 3.75
N THR A 88 -13.55 4.62 2.49
CA THR A 88 -13.79 6.02 2.11
C THR A 88 -15.13 6.51 2.65
N SER A 89 -16.18 5.69 2.54
CA SER A 89 -17.53 6.00 3.04
C SER A 89 -17.81 5.57 4.49
N SER A 90 -16.78 5.10 5.21
CA SER A 90 -16.90 4.47 6.54
C SER A 90 -17.92 3.31 6.62
N THR A 91 -18.22 2.68 5.49
CA THR A 91 -19.13 1.53 5.36
C THR A 91 -18.53 0.26 5.97
N ASP A 92 -17.22 0.10 5.85
CA ASP A 92 -16.48 -1.01 6.47
C ASP A 92 -16.65 -1.05 8.00
N LYS A 93 -16.82 0.11 8.64
CA LYS A 93 -17.00 0.23 10.10
C LYS A 93 -18.31 -0.38 10.59
N VAL A 94 -19.34 -0.46 9.76
CA VAL A 94 -20.65 -1.01 10.16
C VAL A 94 -20.82 -2.49 9.82
N TRP A 95 -19.92 -3.07 9.02
CA TRP A 95 -19.95 -4.50 8.69
C TRP A 95 -19.78 -5.42 9.90
N GLU A 96 -20.00 -6.71 9.69
CA GLU A 96 -19.63 -7.77 10.63
C GLU A 96 -18.15 -7.65 11.05
N ASN A 97 -17.91 -7.58 12.36
CA ASN A 97 -16.60 -7.31 12.97
C ASN A 97 -15.98 -5.95 12.60
N GLY A 98 -16.76 -5.06 11.99
CA GLY A 98 -16.37 -3.69 11.70
C GLY A 98 -16.12 -2.89 12.98
N ALA A 99 -15.28 -1.87 12.88
CA ALA A 99 -14.81 -1.07 14.02
C ALA A 99 -15.95 -0.45 14.85
N GLY A 100 -17.13 -0.24 14.26
CA GLY A 100 -18.32 0.32 14.88
C GLY A 100 -19.16 -0.66 15.70
N GLY A 101 -19.01 -1.98 15.48
CA GLY A 101 -19.69 -3.03 16.23
C GLY A 101 -21.17 -3.27 15.86
N TYR A 102 -21.64 -2.78 14.71
CA TYR A 102 -23.05 -2.91 14.29
C TYR A 102 -23.38 -4.23 13.59
N ASN A 103 -22.39 -4.88 13.00
CA ASN A 103 -22.52 -6.19 12.35
C ASN A 103 -23.56 -6.27 11.22
N LEU A 104 -23.65 -5.21 10.41
CA LEU A 104 -24.56 -5.12 9.26
C LEU A 104 -24.00 -5.85 8.04
N SER A 105 -24.90 -6.25 7.13
CA SER A 105 -24.51 -7.03 5.95
C SER A 105 -25.40 -6.81 4.72
N GLY A 106 -26.56 -6.19 4.88
CA GLY A 106 -27.61 -6.08 3.88
C GLY A 106 -28.54 -7.28 3.85
N GLU A 107 -28.44 -8.21 4.80
CA GLU A 107 -29.33 -9.37 4.89
C GLU A 107 -30.79 -8.91 5.05
N GLY A 108 -31.71 -9.51 4.29
CA GLY A 108 -33.13 -9.11 4.30
C GLY A 108 -33.42 -7.78 3.60
N ILE A 109 -32.41 -7.13 3.00
CA ILE A 109 -32.58 -5.96 2.15
C ILE A 109 -32.58 -6.38 0.68
N LYS A 110 -33.54 -5.83 -0.07
CA LYS A 110 -33.60 -5.94 -1.52
C LYS A 110 -33.28 -4.59 -2.14
N LEU A 111 -32.30 -4.59 -3.03
CA LEU A 111 -31.87 -3.42 -3.80
C LEU A 111 -32.13 -3.69 -5.29
N ALA A 112 -32.12 -2.63 -6.11
CA ALA A 112 -32.23 -2.78 -7.55
C ALA A 112 -31.24 -1.92 -8.33
N VAL A 113 -30.85 -2.39 -9.52
CA VAL A 113 -29.91 -1.73 -10.43
C VAL A 113 -30.51 -1.67 -11.83
N TRP A 114 -30.60 -0.46 -12.40
CA TRP A 114 -30.85 -0.24 -13.83
C TRP A 114 -29.54 0.17 -14.53
N ASP A 115 -29.23 -0.48 -15.64
CA ASP A 115 -27.97 -0.25 -16.38
C ASP A 115 -28.09 -0.61 -17.89
N GLY A 116 -27.01 -0.51 -18.66
CA GLY A 116 -27.03 -0.62 -20.14
C GLY A 116 -27.13 -2.04 -20.70
N GLY A 117 -27.11 -3.07 -19.88
CA GLY A 117 -27.24 -4.45 -20.33
C GLY A 117 -27.42 -5.45 -19.20
N ASN A 118 -27.46 -6.73 -19.54
CA ASN A 118 -27.75 -7.77 -18.55
C ASN A 118 -26.58 -7.96 -17.59
N VAL A 119 -26.89 -8.12 -16.31
CA VAL A 119 -25.91 -8.53 -15.30
C VAL A 119 -25.59 -10.01 -15.47
N ARG A 120 -24.32 -10.40 -15.33
CA ARG A 120 -23.94 -11.81 -15.20
C ARG A 120 -24.35 -12.33 -13.81
N THR A 121 -25.64 -12.63 -13.63
CA THR A 121 -26.19 -13.10 -12.35
C THR A 121 -25.62 -14.44 -11.89
N THR A 122 -25.00 -15.20 -12.81
CA THR A 122 -24.25 -16.44 -12.52
C THR A 122 -22.87 -16.20 -11.92
N HIS A 123 -22.40 -14.96 -11.85
CA HIS A 123 -21.11 -14.63 -11.25
C HIS A 123 -21.06 -15.12 -9.80
N GLN A 124 -19.94 -15.73 -9.41
CA GLN A 124 -19.81 -16.45 -8.14
C GLN A 124 -20.16 -15.59 -6.93
N GLU A 125 -19.87 -14.29 -7.01
CA GLU A 125 -20.16 -13.31 -5.95
C GLU A 125 -21.64 -13.19 -5.60
N PHE A 126 -22.56 -13.43 -6.54
CA PHE A 126 -23.99 -13.26 -6.28
C PHE A 126 -24.62 -14.48 -5.62
N GLN A 127 -24.08 -15.69 -5.82
CA GLN A 127 -24.57 -16.92 -5.19
C GLN A 127 -26.10 -17.13 -5.31
N GLY A 128 -26.71 -16.65 -6.40
CA GLY A 128 -28.15 -16.72 -6.65
C GLY A 128 -29.00 -15.57 -6.08
N ARG A 129 -28.40 -14.58 -5.42
CA ARG A 129 -29.07 -13.37 -4.89
C ARG A 129 -29.41 -12.32 -5.95
N ALA A 130 -28.77 -12.38 -7.12
CA ALA A 130 -29.02 -11.45 -8.22
C ALA A 130 -29.99 -12.04 -9.25
N VAL A 131 -31.03 -11.28 -9.63
CA VAL A 131 -32.07 -11.70 -10.58
C VAL A 131 -32.29 -10.62 -11.63
N GLN A 132 -32.03 -10.93 -12.90
CA GLN A 132 -32.41 -10.08 -14.03
C GLN A 132 -33.93 -10.15 -14.23
N ARG A 133 -34.60 -9.00 -14.20
CA ARG A 133 -36.07 -8.89 -14.20
C ARG A 133 -36.68 -8.53 -15.55
N ASP A 134 -35.89 -7.93 -16.44
CA ASP A 134 -36.27 -7.58 -17.80
C ASP A 134 -35.28 -8.17 -18.82
N GLY A 135 -35.62 -8.07 -20.10
CA GLY A 135 -34.64 -8.17 -21.20
C GLY A 135 -34.01 -9.53 -21.51
N ASN A 136 -33.68 -9.68 -22.80
CA ASN A 136 -32.89 -10.77 -23.40
C ASN A 136 -31.64 -10.14 -24.05
N ASN A 137 -30.98 -9.24 -23.33
CA ASN A 137 -29.85 -8.43 -23.82
C ASN A 137 -28.51 -9.14 -23.60
N ALA A 138 -27.49 -8.68 -24.31
CA ALA A 138 -26.12 -9.15 -24.09
C ALA A 138 -25.66 -8.79 -22.66
N LEU A 139 -24.79 -9.63 -22.11
CA LEU A 139 -24.15 -9.35 -20.83
C LEU A 139 -23.31 -8.07 -20.93
N SER A 140 -23.47 -7.18 -19.96
CA SER A 140 -22.71 -5.94 -19.87
C SER A 140 -21.68 -6.02 -18.76
N GLY A 141 -20.43 -5.67 -19.09
CA GLY A 141 -19.34 -5.56 -18.12
C GLY A 141 -19.61 -4.46 -17.10
N HIS A 142 -20.08 -3.30 -17.58
CA HIS A 142 -20.48 -2.17 -16.75
C HIS A 142 -21.61 -2.54 -15.78
N ALA A 143 -22.72 -3.12 -16.28
CA ALA A 143 -23.85 -3.51 -15.44
C ALA A 143 -23.45 -4.54 -14.38
N THR A 144 -22.62 -5.52 -14.76
CA THR A 144 -22.13 -6.54 -13.82
C THR A 144 -21.23 -5.90 -12.75
N HIS A 145 -20.42 -4.91 -13.10
CA HIS A 145 -19.55 -4.19 -12.16
C HIS A 145 -20.35 -3.37 -11.15
N VAL A 146 -21.31 -2.58 -11.64
CA VAL A 146 -22.26 -1.81 -10.82
C VAL A 146 -23.00 -2.73 -9.84
N ALA A 147 -23.55 -3.84 -10.32
CA ALA A 147 -24.24 -4.83 -9.47
C ALA A 147 -23.32 -5.43 -8.39
N GLY A 148 -22.07 -5.73 -8.73
CA GLY A 148 -21.08 -6.22 -7.78
C GLY A 148 -20.75 -5.21 -6.68
N THR A 149 -20.62 -3.93 -7.02
CA THR A 149 -20.31 -2.87 -6.04
C THR A 149 -21.43 -2.72 -5.01
N VAL A 150 -22.68 -2.93 -5.43
CA VAL A 150 -23.82 -2.97 -4.51
C VAL A 150 -23.78 -4.22 -3.61
N ALA A 151 -23.68 -5.43 -4.19
CA ALA A 151 -24.07 -6.67 -3.49
C ALA A 151 -23.17 -7.90 -3.69
N ALA A 152 -21.93 -7.76 -4.20
CA ALA A 152 -21.00 -8.89 -4.28
C ALA A 152 -20.70 -9.48 -2.90
N GLY A 153 -20.75 -10.81 -2.77
CA GLY A 153 -20.64 -11.52 -1.49
C GLY A 153 -19.29 -11.42 -0.79
N GLY A 154 -18.24 -11.02 -1.50
CA GLY A 154 -16.87 -10.95 -1.00
C GLY A 154 -16.14 -12.29 -1.05
N ILE A 155 -16.48 -13.17 -2.02
CA ILE A 155 -15.68 -14.38 -2.30
C ILE A 155 -14.26 -13.98 -2.67
N ASN A 156 -14.14 -12.98 -3.55
CA ASN A 156 -12.96 -12.15 -3.65
C ASN A 156 -13.11 -10.97 -2.66
N PRO A 157 -12.27 -10.91 -1.60
CA PRO A 157 -12.36 -9.83 -0.62
C PRO A 157 -12.29 -8.43 -1.25
N SER A 158 -11.45 -8.23 -2.27
CA SER A 158 -11.26 -6.92 -2.90
C SER A 158 -12.47 -6.42 -3.68
N ALA A 159 -13.39 -7.32 -4.05
CA ALA A 159 -14.60 -7.01 -4.80
C ALA A 159 -15.87 -6.98 -3.93
N LYS A 160 -15.74 -7.19 -2.62
CA LYS A 160 -16.88 -7.25 -1.68
C LYS A 160 -17.75 -6.00 -1.82
N GLY A 161 -19.04 -6.20 -2.13
CA GLY A 161 -20.00 -5.11 -2.25
C GLY A 161 -20.39 -4.53 -0.90
N MET A 162 -20.94 -3.32 -0.91
CA MET A 162 -21.31 -2.61 0.33
C MET A 162 -22.37 -3.37 1.14
N SER A 163 -23.43 -3.85 0.49
CA SER A 163 -24.47 -4.72 1.06
C SER A 163 -24.28 -6.16 0.60
N TYR A 164 -23.18 -6.79 1.02
CA TYR A 164 -22.70 -8.08 0.51
C TYR A 164 -23.65 -9.28 0.72
N LYS A 165 -24.71 -9.17 1.54
CA LYS A 165 -25.78 -10.18 1.68
C LYS A 165 -27.14 -9.75 1.13
N ALA A 166 -27.27 -8.57 0.53
CA ALA A 166 -28.55 -8.12 -0.03
C ALA A 166 -28.98 -8.94 -1.25
N ASP A 167 -30.29 -9.05 -1.44
CA ASP A 167 -30.91 -9.49 -2.69
C ASP A 167 -30.85 -8.35 -3.72
N LEU A 168 -30.65 -8.69 -4.99
CA LEU A 168 -30.50 -7.71 -6.05
C LEU A 168 -31.39 -8.01 -7.25
N ASP A 169 -32.31 -7.09 -7.56
CA ASP A 169 -33.06 -7.11 -8.81
C ASP A 169 -32.35 -6.24 -9.86
N THR A 170 -32.06 -6.79 -11.03
CA THR A 170 -31.30 -6.09 -12.08
C THR A 170 -32.16 -5.89 -13.31
N TYR A 171 -32.03 -4.72 -13.94
CA TYR A 171 -32.83 -4.27 -15.06
C TYR A 171 -31.95 -3.60 -16.12
N THR A 172 -32.42 -3.55 -17.36
CA THR A 172 -31.84 -2.69 -18.39
C THR A 172 -32.54 -1.33 -18.42
N TRP A 173 -31.85 -0.27 -18.83
CA TRP A 173 -32.39 1.10 -18.83
C TRP A 173 -33.52 1.36 -19.84
N SER A 174 -33.91 0.37 -20.65
CA SER A 174 -34.72 0.59 -21.86
C SER A 174 -36.19 0.94 -21.57
N ASN A 175 -36.64 0.73 -20.33
CA ASN A 175 -38.01 1.00 -19.87
C ASN A 175 -38.03 1.38 -18.37
N ASP A 176 -36.98 2.09 -17.95
CA ASP A 176 -36.65 2.36 -16.56
C ASP A 176 -37.78 3.04 -15.78
N GLU A 177 -38.41 4.11 -16.30
CA GLU A 177 -39.46 4.85 -15.61
C GLU A 177 -40.65 3.95 -15.23
N SER A 178 -41.10 3.10 -16.15
CA SER A 178 -42.23 2.19 -15.91
C SER A 178 -41.85 1.08 -14.95
N GLU A 179 -40.68 0.48 -15.12
CA GLU A 179 -40.19 -0.60 -14.27
C GLU A 179 -39.92 -0.13 -12.85
N MET A 180 -39.31 1.05 -12.71
CA MET A 180 -39.04 1.71 -11.46
C MET A 180 -40.35 1.98 -10.69
N ALA A 181 -41.36 2.54 -11.35
CA ALA A 181 -42.66 2.75 -10.73
C ALA A 181 -43.30 1.43 -10.26
N ASN A 182 -43.22 0.37 -11.06
CA ASN A 182 -43.73 -0.95 -10.70
C ASN A 182 -42.95 -1.60 -9.54
N ALA A 183 -41.62 -1.46 -9.53
CA ALA A 183 -40.76 -1.98 -8.47
C ALA A 183 -41.03 -1.26 -7.14
N ALA A 184 -41.20 0.07 -7.17
CA ALA A 184 -41.59 0.85 -6.01
C ALA A 184 -42.96 0.41 -5.45
N VAL A 185 -43.96 0.15 -6.31
CA VAL A 185 -45.25 -0.43 -5.91
C VAL A 185 -45.10 -1.82 -5.28
N ALA A 186 -44.12 -2.61 -5.75
CA ALA A 186 -43.79 -3.91 -5.15
C ALA A 186 -42.99 -3.81 -3.83
N GLY A 187 -42.72 -2.59 -3.35
CA GLY A 187 -42.05 -2.33 -2.08
C GLY A 187 -40.54 -2.13 -2.18
N LEU A 188 -39.98 -1.89 -3.37
CA LEU A 188 -38.59 -1.46 -3.52
C LEU A 188 -38.40 -0.09 -2.85
N GLN A 189 -37.30 0.06 -2.11
CA GLN A 189 -37.00 1.29 -1.36
C GLN A 189 -35.76 2.04 -1.81
N ILE A 190 -34.80 1.34 -2.42
CA ILE A 190 -33.55 1.95 -2.86
C ILE A 190 -33.16 1.33 -4.21
N SER A 191 -32.86 2.17 -5.19
CA SER A 191 -32.34 1.75 -6.49
C SER A 191 -31.07 2.51 -6.87
N ASN A 192 -30.29 1.91 -7.76
CA ASN A 192 -29.15 2.51 -8.44
C ASN A 192 -29.45 2.73 -9.92
N HIS A 193 -29.08 3.91 -10.43
CA HIS A 193 -29.20 4.26 -11.83
C HIS A 193 -27.91 4.91 -12.36
N SER A 194 -26.97 4.09 -12.83
CA SER A 194 -25.61 4.50 -13.25
C SER A 194 -25.50 4.71 -14.77
N TYR A 195 -26.34 5.57 -15.34
CA TYR A 195 -26.37 5.88 -16.77
C TYR A 195 -26.81 7.33 -17.00
N GLY A 196 -26.82 7.79 -18.24
CA GLY A 196 -27.22 9.14 -18.58
C GLY A 196 -27.38 9.32 -20.09
N ILE A 197 -27.85 10.50 -20.48
CA ILE A 197 -27.96 10.88 -21.89
C ILE A 197 -26.66 11.59 -22.27
N PRO A 198 -25.91 11.15 -23.31
CA PRO A 198 -24.77 11.91 -23.80
C PRO A 198 -25.21 13.32 -24.23
N LEU A 199 -24.59 14.35 -23.63
CA LEU A 199 -24.83 15.77 -23.89
C LEU A 199 -23.51 16.46 -24.24
N GLY A 200 -23.56 17.67 -24.81
CA GLY A 200 -22.36 18.47 -25.02
C GLY A 200 -21.35 17.81 -25.96
N TRP A 201 -20.11 17.63 -25.50
CA TRP A 201 -19.01 17.00 -26.22
C TRP A 201 -18.94 15.50 -25.94
N GLU A 202 -18.80 14.71 -26.99
CA GLU A 202 -18.54 13.27 -26.86
C GLU A 202 -17.37 12.87 -27.78
N TYR A 203 -16.35 12.23 -27.22
CA TYR A 203 -15.23 11.74 -28.02
C TYR A 203 -15.52 10.38 -28.65
N ASN A 204 -15.16 10.23 -29.93
CA ASN A 204 -15.22 8.97 -30.67
C ASN A 204 -16.64 8.36 -30.81
N TYR A 205 -17.68 9.19 -30.82
CA TYR A 205 -19.08 8.75 -30.99
C TYR A 205 -19.33 7.86 -32.24
N PHE A 206 -18.55 8.05 -33.32
CA PHE A 206 -18.68 7.30 -34.59
C PHE A 206 -17.52 6.32 -34.84
N ASP A 207 -16.72 5.97 -33.84
CA ASP A 207 -15.55 5.10 -33.97
C ASP A 207 -14.51 5.58 -35.00
N ASP A 208 -14.39 6.90 -35.20
CA ASP A 208 -13.49 7.53 -36.17
C ASP A 208 -12.44 8.46 -35.55
N ASN A 209 -12.26 8.39 -34.22
CA ASN A 209 -11.36 9.20 -33.40
C ASN A 209 -11.62 10.72 -33.48
N ARG A 210 -12.87 11.14 -33.73
CA ARG A 210 -13.29 12.55 -33.71
C ARG A 210 -14.25 12.85 -32.57
N TRP A 211 -14.27 14.11 -32.18
CA TRP A 211 -15.31 14.67 -31.32
C TRP A 211 -16.65 14.75 -32.06
N ALA A 212 -17.73 14.66 -31.31
CA ALA A 212 -19.09 14.98 -31.73
C ALA A 212 -19.68 16.03 -30.77
N TRP A 213 -20.36 17.03 -31.32
CA TRP A 213 -21.16 17.99 -30.58
C TRP A 213 -22.62 17.57 -30.62
N LEU A 214 -23.16 17.25 -29.45
CA LEU A 214 -24.53 16.77 -29.23
C LEU A 214 -25.49 17.90 -28.82
N GLY A 215 -24.97 19.09 -28.49
CA GLY A 215 -25.76 20.22 -28.02
C GLY A 215 -26.62 20.89 -29.08
N ASP A 216 -27.79 21.40 -28.66
CA ASP A 216 -28.75 22.04 -29.55
C ASP A 216 -28.33 23.46 -29.95
N THR A 217 -27.75 23.57 -31.15
CA THR A 217 -27.32 24.85 -31.71
C THR A 217 -28.43 25.87 -31.99
N THR A 218 -29.70 25.46 -31.97
CA THR A 218 -30.81 26.40 -32.12
C THR A 218 -31.07 27.20 -30.84
N VAL A 219 -30.65 26.70 -29.69
CA VAL A 219 -30.71 27.37 -28.38
C VAL A 219 -29.42 28.12 -28.09
N SER A 220 -28.28 27.43 -28.21
CA SER A 220 -26.95 28.03 -27.99
C SER A 220 -25.92 27.47 -28.96
N GLN A 221 -25.16 28.36 -29.60
CA GLN A 221 -24.12 27.97 -30.55
C GLN A 221 -22.86 27.41 -29.88
N THR A 222 -22.68 27.66 -28.58
CA THR A 222 -21.41 27.46 -27.88
C THR A 222 -21.49 26.53 -26.67
N GLU A 223 -22.69 26.20 -26.19
CA GLU A 223 -22.92 25.46 -24.95
C GLU A 223 -24.21 24.62 -25.08
N ASP A 224 -24.27 23.46 -24.41
CA ASP A 224 -25.48 22.65 -24.38
C ASP A 224 -26.36 23.08 -23.20
N TYR A 225 -27.54 23.61 -23.49
CA TYR A 225 -28.47 24.13 -22.49
C TYR A 225 -29.09 23.07 -21.58
N ARG A 226 -28.85 21.78 -21.87
CA ARG A 226 -29.40 20.65 -21.10
C ARG A 226 -28.52 20.27 -19.91
N PHE A 227 -27.35 20.86 -19.74
CA PHE A 227 -26.68 20.83 -18.46
C PHE A 227 -27.45 21.70 -17.46
N GLY A 228 -27.62 21.20 -16.24
CA GLY A 228 -28.37 21.85 -15.18
C GLY A 228 -29.90 21.86 -15.34
N LEU A 229 -30.43 21.60 -16.54
CA LEU A 229 -31.84 21.76 -16.88
C LEU A 229 -32.77 20.76 -16.19
N TYR A 230 -33.82 21.27 -15.55
CA TYR A 230 -34.94 20.45 -15.11
C TYR A 230 -35.91 20.17 -16.27
N SER A 231 -35.83 18.97 -16.84
CA SER A 231 -36.58 18.57 -18.03
C SER A 231 -37.88 17.82 -17.71
N ASN A 232 -38.64 17.45 -18.75
CA ASN A 232 -39.82 16.59 -18.59
C ASN A 232 -39.47 15.20 -18.06
N GLN A 233 -38.27 14.69 -18.37
CA GLN A 233 -37.80 13.42 -17.82
C GLN A 233 -37.50 13.57 -16.33
N THR A 234 -36.79 14.64 -15.94
CA THR A 234 -36.53 14.98 -14.53
C THR A 234 -37.83 15.10 -13.73
N LYS A 235 -38.83 15.79 -14.30
CA LYS A 235 -40.19 15.88 -13.72
C LYS A 235 -40.81 14.50 -13.50
N THR A 236 -40.66 13.59 -14.44
CA THR A 236 -41.22 12.23 -14.35
C THR A 236 -40.57 11.45 -13.20
N TRP A 237 -39.26 11.60 -12.99
CA TRP A 237 -38.55 10.96 -11.89
C TRP A 237 -38.95 11.55 -10.53
N ASP A 238 -39.05 12.89 -10.44
CA ASP A 238 -39.56 13.54 -9.23
C ASP A 238 -41.02 13.12 -8.94
N GLN A 239 -41.83 12.90 -9.98
CA GLN A 239 -43.20 12.40 -9.87
C GLN A 239 -43.27 10.97 -9.36
N ILE A 240 -42.36 10.09 -9.80
CA ILE A 240 -42.25 8.72 -9.29
C ILE A 240 -41.86 8.74 -7.82
N ALA A 241 -40.81 9.51 -7.46
CA ALA A 241 -40.36 9.64 -6.08
C ALA A 241 -41.45 10.24 -5.16
N TYR A 242 -42.17 11.26 -5.64
CA TYR A 242 -43.30 11.86 -4.90
C TYR A 242 -44.44 10.86 -4.67
N ASN A 243 -44.79 10.06 -5.68
CA ASN A 243 -45.85 9.05 -5.56
C ASN A 243 -45.42 7.81 -4.75
N ALA A 244 -44.11 7.58 -4.61
CA ALA A 244 -43.52 6.49 -3.85
C ALA A 244 -42.67 7.03 -2.69
N PRO A 245 -43.29 7.55 -1.62
CA PRO A 245 -42.60 8.33 -0.57
C PRO A 245 -41.57 7.54 0.25
N TYR A 246 -41.50 6.22 0.10
CA TYR A 246 -40.52 5.32 0.75
C TYR A 246 -39.43 4.83 -0.20
N TYR A 247 -39.39 5.34 -1.44
CA TYR A 247 -38.48 4.91 -2.49
C TYR A 247 -37.48 6.02 -2.86
N LEU A 248 -36.21 5.79 -2.55
CA LEU A 248 -35.09 6.67 -2.88
C LEU A 248 -34.37 6.18 -4.14
N ILE A 249 -34.34 7.06 -5.14
CA ILE A 249 -33.65 6.84 -6.42
C ILE A 249 -32.24 7.42 -6.32
N ASN A 250 -31.20 6.59 -6.47
CA ASN A 250 -29.81 7.05 -6.51
C ASN A 250 -29.35 7.16 -7.97
N ARG A 251 -28.85 8.33 -8.35
CA ARG A 251 -28.46 8.67 -9.73
C ARG A 251 -27.01 9.15 -9.77
N SER A 252 -26.25 8.72 -10.76
CA SER A 252 -24.88 9.24 -10.96
C SER A 252 -24.89 10.70 -11.40
N ALA A 253 -23.91 11.49 -10.96
CA ALA A 253 -23.83 12.91 -11.32
C ALA A 253 -23.40 13.14 -12.77
N GLY A 254 -22.68 12.19 -13.39
CA GLY A 254 -22.09 12.34 -14.72
C GLY A 254 -20.57 12.49 -14.71
N ASN A 255 -19.97 12.32 -15.88
CA ASN A 255 -18.52 12.28 -16.09
C ASN A 255 -18.03 13.32 -17.11
N GLU A 256 -18.83 14.36 -17.37
CA GLU A 256 -18.69 15.24 -18.54
C GLU A 256 -17.61 16.32 -18.33
N ARG A 257 -17.09 16.51 -17.12
CA ARG A 257 -16.16 17.61 -16.78
C ARG A 257 -14.81 17.55 -17.52
N THR A 258 -14.45 16.40 -18.09
CA THR A 258 -13.24 16.23 -18.91
C THR A 258 -13.47 16.37 -20.41
N GLU A 259 -14.72 16.53 -20.86
CA GLU A 259 -15.07 16.60 -22.28
C GLU A 259 -14.82 18.02 -22.82
N THR A 260 -13.62 18.24 -23.34
CA THR A 260 -13.17 19.58 -23.75
C THR A 260 -13.50 19.93 -25.20
N GLY A 261 -13.92 18.95 -26.00
CA GLY A 261 -13.93 19.05 -27.45
C GLY A 261 -12.52 19.03 -28.07
N PRO A 262 -12.40 19.33 -29.38
CA PRO A 262 -11.12 19.30 -30.11
C PRO A 262 -10.10 20.29 -29.53
N ALA A 263 -8.83 19.89 -29.48
CA ALA A 263 -7.75 20.71 -28.93
C ALA A 263 -7.51 21.98 -29.78
N ASN A 264 -7.70 21.88 -31.10
CA ASN A 264 -7.61 23.00 -32.02
C ASN A 264 -8.94 23.17 -32.78
N PRO A 265 -9.99 23.73 -32.15
CA PRO A 265 -11.36 23.67 -32.67
C PRO A 265 -11.56 24.42 -33.99
N ASN A 266 -10.67 25.33 -34.35
CA ASN A 266 -10.71 26.05 -35.63
C ASN A 266 -10.09 25.26 -36.80
N THR A 267 -9.33 24.20 -36.53
CA THR A 267 -8.61 23.42 -37.54
C THR A 267 -8.93 21.93 -37.50
N GLU A 268 -9.32 21.40 -36.35
CA GLU A 268 -9.75 20.02 -36.16
C GLU A 268 -11.27 19.93 -36.39
N SER A 269 -11.67 19.11 -37.35
CA SER A 269 -13.09 18.90 -37.65
C SER A 269 -13.73 17.95 -36.64
N TYR A 270 -14.96 18.23 -36.25
CA TYR A 270 -15.80 17.38 -35.41
C TYR A 270 -17.20 17.23 -36.00
N TRP A 271 -17.91 16.21 -35.56
CA TRP A 271 -19.28 15.93 -35.98
C TRP A 271 -20.25 16.87 -35.28
N ILE A 272 -21.23 17.37 -36.02
CA ILE A 272 -22.35 18.12 -35.47
C ILE A 272 -23.64 17.71 -36.15
N TYR A 273 -24.72 17.63 -35.39
CA TYR A 273 -26.03 17.36 -35.95
C TYR A 273 -26.67 18.65 -36.47
N SER A 274 -26.84 18.77 -37.79
CA SER A 274 -27.39 19.97 -38.44
C SER A 274 -28.93 19.98 -38.50
N GLY A 275 -29.60 19.37 -37.52
CA GLY A 275 -31.06 19.22 -37.44
C GLY A 275 -31.67 18.18 -38.41
N SER A 276 -30.93 17.72 -39.42
CA SER A 276 -31.39 16.72 -40.39
C SER A 276 -30.34 15.66 -40.77
N SER A 277 -29.06 15.92 -40.51
CA SER A 277 -27.95 14.99 -40.76
C SER A 277 -26.73 15.35 -39.92
N TRP A 278 -25.86 14.38 -39.68
CA TRP A 278 -24.53 14.61 -39.14
C TRP A 278 -23.62 15.22 -40.22
N ALA A 279 -22.90 16.29 -39.86
CA ALA A 279 -21.95 16.97 -40.73
C ALA A 279 -20.64 17.23 -40.00
N LEU A 280 -19.52 17.24 -40.72
CA LEU A 280 -18.25 17.69 -40.18
C LEU A 280 -18.15 19.21 -40.24
N THR A 281 -17.78 19.83 -39.14
CA THR A 281 -17.55 21.29 -39.04
C THR A 281 -16.26 21.58 -38.27
N THR A 282 -15.81 22.83 -38.34
CA THR A 282 -14.88 23.41 -37.37
C THR A 282 -15.57 24.57 -36.66
N GLY A 283 -14.99 25.06 -35.58
CA GLY A 283 -15.46 26.19 -34.79
C GLY A 283 -15.31 25.96 -33.30
N TYR A 284 -15.07 27.02 -32.54
CA TYR A 284 -14.99 26.95 -31.08
C TYR A 284 -16.37 26.76 -30.45
N ARG A 285 -16.47 25.81 -29.52
CA ARG A 285 -17.53 25.70 -28.51
C ARG A 285 -16.87 25.45 -27.16
N ILE A 286 -17.57 25.79 -26.10
CA ILE A 286 -17.02 25.75 -24.74
C ILE A 286 -16.88 24.27 -24.31
N PRO A 287 -15.83 23.90 -23.55
CA PRO A 287 -15.76 22.62 -22.84
C PRO A 287 -17.01 22.36 -21.99
N ASP A 288 -17.36 21.10 -21.79
CA ASP A 288 -18.44 20.77 -20.87
C ASP A 288 -18.01 21.13 -19.44
N GLY A 289 -18.86 21.90 -18.75
CA GLY A 289 -18.53 22.53 -17.46
C GLY A 289 -17.78 23.87 -17.57
N GLY A 290 -17.61 24.42 -18.77
CA GLY A 290 -16.95 25.70 -18.95
C GLY A 290 -15.46 25.68 -18.60
N GLN A 291 -14.89 26.87 -18.38
CA GLN A 291 -13.47 27.00 -18.01
C GLN A 291 -13.17 26.56 -16.57
N LEU A 292 -14.19 26.55 -15.71
CA LEU A 292 -14.06 26.30 -14.27
C LEU A 292 -14.56 24.91 -13.86
N GLY A 293 -15.22 24.17 -14.76
CA GLY A 293 -15.72 22.81 -14.53
C GLY A 293 -17.10 22.72 -13.88
N PHE A 294 -17.88 23.80 -13.83
CA PHE A 294 -19.22 23.88 -13.23
C PHE A 294 -20.30 23.88 -14.30
N ASP A 295 -21.54 23.55 -13.92
CA ASP A 295 -22.69 23.48 -14.82
C ASP A 295 -22.53 22.37 -15.88
N CYS A 296 -22.30 21.13 -15.41
CA CYS A 296 -22.15 19.96 -16.29
C CYS A 296 -22.90 18.71 -15.82
N ILE A 297 -23.85 18.85 -14.91
CA ILE A 297 -24.75 17.75 -14.54
C ILE A 297 -25.89 17.68 -15.56
N GLN A 298 -26.10 16.51 -16.16
CA GLN A 298 -27.09 16.33 -17.23
C GLN A 298 -28.54 16.43 -16.71
N GLU A 299 -29.46 16.80 -17.60
CA GLU A 299 -30.87 17.08 -17.26
C GLU A 299 -31.58 15.95 -16.48
N ASP A 300 -31.30 14.70 -16.78
CA ASP A 300 -31.92 13.54 -16.13
C ASP A 300 -31.39 13.28 -14.70
N LYS A 301 -30.41 14.07 -14.26
CA LYS A 301 -29.67 13.89 -13.00
C LYS A 301 -29.91 15.00 -11.98
N VAL A 302 -30.70 16.01 -12.33
CA VAL A 302 -30.95 17.20 -11.49
C VAL A 302 -32.27 17.15 -10.71
N GLY A 303 -32.92 15.98 -10.57
CA GLY A 303 -34.18 15.86 -9.82
C GLY A 303 -34.08 16.32 -8.37
N LYS A 304 -35.14 16.93 -7.82
CA LYS A 304 -35.19 17.39 -6.42
C LYS A 304 -35.24 16.19 -5.47
N ASN A 305 -36.00 15.16 -5.84
CA ASN A 305 -36.38 14.06 -4.96
C ASN A 305 -35.45 12.84 -5.05
N ILE A 306 -34.49 12.87 -5.97
CA ILE A 306 -33.47 11.82 -6.13
C ILE A 306 -32.21 12.16 -5.31
N LEU A 307 -31.35 11.18 -5.08
CA LEU A 307 -29.99 11.38 -4.56
C LEU A 307 -28.99 11.29 -5.71
N THR A 308 -28.44 12.44 -6.11
CA THR A 308 -27.40 12.57 -7.14
C THR A 308 -26.03 12.42 -6.51
N VAL A 309 -25.20 11.51 -7.02
CA VAL A 309 -23.93 11.10 -6.40
C VAL A 309 -22.74 11.43 -7.29
N GLY A 310 -21.85 12.30 -6.82
CA GLY A 310 -20.56 12.60 -7.46
C GLY A 310 -19.46 11.60 -7.09
N ALA A 311 -18.30 11.70 -7.74
CA ALA A 311 -17.20 10.74 -7.58
C ALA A 311 -15.92 11.39 -7.04
N VAL A 312 -15.43 10.89 -5.91
CA VAL A 312 -14.11 11.24 -5.36
C VAL A 312 -13.11 10.10 -5.56
N ASN A 313 -11.82 10.44 -5.50
CA ASN A 313 -10.73 9.49 -5.44
C ASN A 313 -10.76 8.69 -4.13
N ASP A 314 -9.93 7.66 -4.05
CA ASP A 314 -9.77 6.87 -2.84
C ASP A 314 -9.31 7.72 -1.65
N ALA A 315 -9.95 7.53 -0.51
CA ALA A 315 -9.40 7.87 0.80
C ALA A 315 -8.95 6.57 1.49
N PRO A 316 -7.73 6.06 1.21
CA PRO A 316 -7.31 4.72 1.63
C PRO A 316 -7.26 4.50 3.14
N ASN A 317 -7.17 5.58 3.93
CA ASN A 317 -7.24 5.53 5.39
C ASN A 317 -8.63 5.91 5.93
N GLY A 318 -9.64 5.94 5.06
CA GLY A 318 -10.93 6.59 5.30
C GLY A 318 -10.80 8.11 5.40
N TYR A 319 -11.91 8.75 5.76
CA TYR A 319 -11.95 10.18 6.05
C TYR A 319 -11.11 10.54 7.27
N LEU A 320 -10.23 11.53 7.12
CA LEU A 320 -9.42 12.10 8.22
C LEU A 320 -9.86 13.54 8.52
N ASP A 321 -9.95 14.34 7.47
CA ASP A 321 -10.34 15.75 7.45
C ASP A 321 -10.79 16.13 6.02
N PRO A 322 -11.34 17.32 5.77
CA PRO A 322 -11.86 17.68 4.45
C PRO A 322 -10.83 17.58 3.31
N SER A 323 -9.53 17.77 3.59
CA SER A 323 -8.46 17.67 2.59
C SER A 323 -8.14 16.23 2.18
N SER A 324 -8.58 15.23 2.96
CA SER A 324 -8.49 13.81 2.62
C SER A 324 -9.49 13.40 1.52
N VAL A 325 -10.47 14.26 1.22
CA VAL A 325 -11.47 14.05 0.16
C VAL A 325 -11.00 14.78 -1.09
N SER A 326 -10.68 14.02 -2.14
CA SER A 326 -10.18 14.58 -3.40
C SER A 326 -11.14 14.27 -4.54
N MET A 327 -11.65 15.30 -5.21
CA MET A 327 -12.52 15.15 -6.37
C MET A 327 -11.83 14.44 -7.54
N THR A 328 -12.51 13.50 -8.20
CA THR A 328 -12.03 12.91 -9.47
C THR A 328 -12.03 13.96 -10.57
N THR A 329 -11.19 13.78 -11.60
CA THR A 329 -11.11 14.74 -12.72
C THR A 329 -12.40 14.82 -13.55
N PHE A 330 -13.16 13.73 -13.62
CA PHE A 330 -14.31 13.59 -14.51
C PHE A 330 -15.65 13.93 -13.86
N SER A 331 -15.81 13.81 -12.53
CA SER A 331 -17.13 13.99 -11.89
C SER A 331 -17.73 15.34 -12.25
N SER A 332 -18.96 15.31 -12.73
CA SER A 332 -19.73 16.51 -13.07
C SER A 332 -20.14 17.29 -11.82
N TRP A 333 -20.14 18.61 -11.95
CA TRP A 333 -20.44 19.57 -10.89
C TRP A 333 -21.68 20.37 -11.24
N GLY A 334 -22.42 20.77 -10.21
CA GLY A 334 -23.51 21.73 -10.35
C GLY A 334 -22.99 23.13 -10.64
N PRO A 335 -23.81 24.18 -10.45
CA PRO A 335 -25.20 24.13 -9.99
C PRO A 335 -26.14 23.45 -11.00
N THR A 336 -27.39 23.23 -10.61
CA THR A 336 -28.47 23.12 -11.60
C THR A 336 -28.77 24.49 -12.22
N ASP A 337 -29.49 24.53 -13.33
CA ASP A 337 -29.87 25.78 -14.00
C ASP A 337 -30.66 26.71 -13.08
N ASP A 338 -31.53 26.14 -12.24
CA ASP A 338 -32.31 26.87 -11.24
C ASP A 338 -31.54 27.19 -9.95
N GLY A 339 -30.27 26.77 -9.87
CA GLY A 339 -29.32 27.13 -8.82
C GLY A 339 -29.33 26.23 -7.59
N ARG A 340 -29.87 25.00 -7.69
CA ARG A 340 -29.85 24.00 -6.61
C ARG A 340 -28.49 23.34 -6.49
N ILE A 341 -28.23 22.84 -5.29
CA ILE A 341 -27.01 22.10 -4.95
C ILE A 341 -27.07 20.72 -5.60
N LYS A 342 -26.15 20.46 -6.52
CA LYS A 342 -25.87 19.12 -7.08
C LYS A 342 -24.36 18.95 -7.31
N PRO A 343 -23.79 17.73 -7.15
CA PRO A 343 -24.44 16.53 -6.62
C PRO A 343 -24.95 16.72 -5.18
N ASP A 344 -25.81 15.83 -4.67
CA ASP A 344 -26.25 15.93 -3.27
C ASP A 344 -25.13 15.49 -2.32
N VAL A 345 -24.43 14.42 -2.66
CA VAL A 345 -23.29 13.87 -1.91
C VAL A 345 -22.26 13.31 -2.87
N VAL A 346 -21.08 13.01 -2.36
CA VAL A 346 -20.06 12.26 -3.09
C VAL A 346 -19.72 10.94 -2.41
N ALA A 347 -19.24 9.99 -3.21
CA ALA A 347 -18.66 8.74 -2.73
C ALA A 347 -17.47 8.35 -3.62
N ASN A 348 -16.71 7.35 -3.19
CA ASN A 348 -15.60 6.87 -3.97
C ASN A 348 -16.06 6.34 -5.33
N GLY A 349 -15.46 6.83 -6.42
CA GLY A 349 -15.79 6.44 -7.79
C GLY A 349 -14.56 6.22 -8.67
N ALA A 350 -13.36 6.09 -8.09
CA ALA A 350 -12.12 5.92 -8.83
C ALA A 350 -11.53 4.51 -8.60
N GLY A 351 -11.34 3.75 -9.68
CA GLY A 351 -10.63 2.48 -9.66
C GLY A 351 -11.25 1.40 -8.79
N LEU A 352 -12.58 1.35 -8.68
CA LEU A 352 -13.28 0.32 -7.89
C LEU A 352 -13.12 -1.04 -8.56
N THR A 353 -12.55 -2.01 -7.87
CA THR A 353 -12.49 -3.41 -8.32
C THR A 353 -13.80 -4.12 -7.98
N SER A 354 -14.52 -4.61 -8.98
CA SER A 354 -15.81 -5.31 -8.80
C SER A 354 -15.99 -6.43 -9.84
N THR A 355 -17.13 -7.11 -9.81
CA THR A 355 -17.46 -8.21 -10.73
C THR A 355 -17.51 -7.75 -12.18
N TYR A 356 -17.13 -8.59 -13.14
CA TYR A 356 -17.18 -8.26 -14.56
C TYR A 356 -17.76 -9.41 -15.39
N SER A 357 -18.24 -9.09 -16.59
CA SER A 357 -19.09 -10.01 -17.35
C SER A 357 -18.32 -11.00 -18.23
N GLY A 358 -16.98 -11.06 -18.18
CA GLY A 358 -16.21 -11.98 -19.03
C GLY A 358 -16.36 -13.46 -18.66
N SER A 359 -16.53 -13.77 -17.36
CA SER A 359 -16.80 -15.13 -16.84
C SER A 359 -17.36 -15.06 -15.42
N ASP A 360 -17.72 -16.20 -14.82
CA ASP A 360 -18.34 -16.24 -13.47
C ASP A 360 -17.35 -15.95 -12.32
N ASN A 361 -16.07 -15.72 -12.61
CA ASN A 361 -15.03 -15.35 -11.64
C ASN A 361 -14.14 -14.19 -12.15
N ASN A 362 -14.66 -13.37 -13.06
CA ASN A 362 -13.93 -12.24 -13.64
C ASN A 362 -14.20 -10.96 -12.87
N TYR A 363 -13.14 -10.23 -12.57
CA TYR A 363 -13.18 -8.93 -11.89
C TYR A 363 -12.44 -7.89 -12.74
N GLU A 364 -12.84 -6.63 -12.63
CA GLU A 364 -12.21 -5.51 -13.33
C GLU A 364 -12.27 -4.25 -12.46
N SER A 365 -11.33 -3.34 -12.63
CA SER A 365 -11.33 -2.03 -11.97
C SER A 365 -11.91 -0.96 -12.91
N LEU A 366 -12.94 -0.24 -12.46
CA LEU A 366 -13.56 0.84 -13.24
C LEU A 366 -13.60 2.16 -12.45
N SER A 367 -13.62 3.27 -13.18
CA SER A 367 -13.78 4.62 -12.63
C SER A 367 -14.98 5.31 -13.27
N GLY A 368 -15.72 6.08 -12.49
CA GLY A 368 -16.87 6.85 -12.94
C GLY A 368 -17.80 7.19 -11.78
N THR A 369 -18.65 8.19 -11.96
CA THR A 369 -19.83 8.38 -11.07
C THR A 369 -20.75 7.16 -11.10
N SER A 370 -20.69 6.37 -12.18
CA SER A 370 -21.29 5.04 -12.27
C SER A 370 -20.81 4.05 -11.21
N MET A 371 -19.63 4.26 -10.60
CA MET A 371 -19.07 3.43 -9.54
C MET A 371 -19.34 4.03 -8.14
N SER A 372 -19.43 5.37 -8.02
CA SER A 372 -19.78 6.00 -6.75
C SER A 372 -21.25 5.86 -6.38
N THR A 373 -22.17 5.88 -7.36
CA THR A 373 -23.60 5.65 -7.11
C THR A 373 -23.94 4.27 -6.54
N PRO A 374 -23.39 3.14 -7.05
CA PRO A 374 -23.66 1.82 -6.48
C PRO A 374 -22.97 1.62 -5.12
N ALA A 375 -21.82 2.26 -4.89
CA ALA A 375 -21.22 2.32 -3.57
C ALA A 375 -22.20 2.99 -2.59
N THR A 376 -22.72 4.17 -2.92
CA THR A 376 -23.75 4.84 -2.11
C THR A 376 -25.01 4.01 -1.93
N THR A 377 -25.52 3.40 -3.01
CA THR A 377 -26.74 2.57 -2.97
C THR A 377 -26.58 1.39 -2.02
N GLY A 378 -25.48 0.65 -2.12
CA GLY A 378 -25.21 -0.48 -1.25
C GLY A 378 -24.92 -0.06 0.20
N SER A 379 -24.28 1.10 0.42
CA SER A 379 -24.09 1.68 1.76
C SER A 379 -25.42 2.08 2.42
N LEU A 380 -26.32 2.72 1.68
CA LEU A 380 -27.67 3.05 2.16
C LEU A 380 -28.54 1.81 2.39
N GLY A 381 -28.25 0.70 1.70
CA GLY A 381 -28.82 -0.61 2.01
C GLY A 381 -28.55 -1.05 3.46
N LEU A 382 -27.33 -0.82 3.98
CA LEU A 382 -26.99 -1.09 5.38
C LEU A 382 -27.67 -0.10 6.34
N VAL A 383 -27.79 1.17 5.95
CA VAL A 383 -28.55 2.17 6.75
C VAL A 383 -30.00 1.74 6.87
N LEU A 384 -30.61 1.24 5.79
CA LEU A 384 -31.98 0.72 5.77
C LEU A 384 -32.13 -0.56 6.62
N GLU A 385 -31.16 -1.49 6.56
CA GLU A 385 -31.09 -2.66 7.44
C GLU A 385 -31.13 -2.22 8.91
N HIS A 386 -30.26 -1.29 9.30
CA HIS A 386 -30.19 -0.82 10.68
C HIS A 386 -31.45 -0.08 11.11
N TYR A 387 -32.00 0.78 10.26
CA TYR A 387 -33.25 1.48 10.54
C TYR A 387 -34.40 0.50 10.80
N ARG A 388 -34.53 -0.54 9.98
CA ARG A 388 -35.55 -1.60 10.16
C ARG A 388 -35.31 -2.42 11.41
N ASN A 389 -34.07 -2.81 11.69
CA ASN A 389 -33.73 -3.55 12.91
C ASN A 389 -34.05 -2.74 14.17
N THR A 390 -33.93 -1.42 14.09
CA THR A 390 -34.14 -0.50 15.21
C THR A 390 -35.61 -0.15 15.42
N TYR A 391 -36.31 0.27 14.36
CA TYR A 391 -37.67 0.81 14.46
C TYR A 391 -38.77 -0.15 13.99
N SER A 392 -38.42 -1.28 13.37
CA SER A 392 -39.37 -2.21 12.74
C SER A 392 -40.29 -1.55 11.69
N GLN A 393 -39.83 -0.47 11.05
CA GLN A 393 -40.57 0.28 10.04
C GLN A 393 -39.66 0.71 8.87
N ASN A 394 -40.27 1.16 7.78
CA ASN A 394 -39.56 1.71 6.63
C ASN A 394 -39.43 3.23 6.78
N PRO A 395 -38.24 3.81 6.56
CA PRO A 395 -38.06 5.26 6.54
C PRO A 395 -38.61 5.86 5.24
N LEU A 396 -39.08 7.10 5.30
CA LEU A 396 -39.32 7.93 4.11
C LEU A 396 -38.04 8.03 3.26
N ALA A 397 -38.21 8.19 1.95
CA ALA A 397 -37.12 8.49 1.03
C ALA A 397 -36.38 9.78 1.43
N SER A 398 -37.12 10.77 1.93
CA SER A 398 -36.55 12.01 2.50
C SER A 398 -35.73 11.76 3.77
N THR A 399 -36.07 10.75 4.59
CA THR A 399 -35.25 10.34 5.74
C THR A 399 -33.97 9.65 5.30
N LEU A 400 -34.01 8.75 4.32
CA LEU A 400 -32.79 8.12 3.78
C LEU A 400 -31.87 9.15 3.10
N LYS A 401 -32.42 10.05 2.28
CA LYS A 401 -31.70 11.18 1.67
C LYS A 401 -31.14 12.11 2.75
N GLY A 402 -31.95 12.43 3.76
CA GLY A 402 -31.56 13.24 4.90
C GLY A 402 -30.44 12.62 5.73
N LEU A 403 -30.46 11.31 5.98
CA LEU A 403 -29.37 10.61 6.67
C LEU A 403 -28.07 10.69 5.87
N ALA A 404 -28.13 10.47 4.54
CA ALA A 404 -26.96 10.58 3.67
C ALA A 404 -26.32 11.98 3.72
N ILE A 405 -27.15 13.04 3.65
CA ILE A 405 -26.73 14.44 3.63
C ILE A 405 -26.30 14.93 5.02
N HIS A 406 -27.13 14.70 6.03
CA HIS A 406 -26.92 15.23 7.38
C HIS A 406 -25.64 14.65 8.00
N THR A 407 -25.36 13.38 7.74
CA THR A 407 -24.22 12.68 8.34
C THR A 407 -22.97 12.68 7.47
N ALA A 408 -23.04 13.22 6.26
CA ALA A 408 -21.89 13.39 5.38
C ALA A 408 -20.73 14.10 6.10
N ASP A 409 -19.52 13.61 5.85
CA ASP A 409 -18.28 14.26 6.24
C ASP A 409 -18.04 15.49 5.35
N GLU A 410 -17.63 16.58 5.97
CA GLU A 410 -17.29 17.83 5.30
C GLU A 410 -16.21 17.60 4.23
N ALA A 411 -16.34 18.23 3.06
CA ALA A 411 -15.38 18.10 1.96
C ALA A 411 -15.24 19.43 1.23
N GLY A 412 -14.06 19.69 0.67
CA GLY A 412 -13.76 20.95 0.01
C GLY A 412 -12.96 21.91 0.88
N ASN A 413 -12.85 23.16 0.42
CA ASN A 413 -11.96 24.17 1.01
C ASN A 413 -12.64 25.08 2.03
N SER A 414 -13.95 24.96 2.23
CA SER A 414 -14.74 25.85 3.07
C SER A 414 -15.93 25.09 3.64
N ASP A 415 -16.27 25.37 4.90
CA ASP A 415 -17.38 24.70 5.59
C ASP A 415 -18.71 24.91 4.86
N GLY A 416 -19.49 23.84 4.74
CA GLY A 416 -20.84 23.87 4.20
C GLY A 416 -20.93 23.27 2.80
N PRO A 417 -22.11 23.31 2.18
CA PRO A 417 -22.28 22.71 0.86
C PRO A 417 -21.50 23.49 -0.21
N ASP A 418 -21.17 22.81 -1.30
CA ASP A 418 -20.70 23.44 -2.53
C ASP A 418 -21.20 22.67 -3.77
N TYR A 419 -20.97 23.21 -4.97
CA TYR A 419 -21.39 22.57 -6.23
C TYR A 419 -20.46 21.44 -6.71
N ILE A 420 -19.38 21.17 -5.97
CA ILE A 420 -18.37 20.16 -6.28
C ILE A 420 -18.72 18.87 -5.53
N TYR A 421 -18.72 18.94 -4.20
CA TYR A 421 -18.91 17.86 -3.25
C TYR A 421 -20.36 17.74 -2.76
N GLY A 422 -21.23 18.70 -3.10
CA GLY A 422 -22.59 18.73 -2.58
C GLY A 422 -22.58 19.04 -1.10
N TRP A 423 -23.28 18.22 -0.31
CA TRP A 423 -23.27 18.26 1.15
C TRP A 423 -22.11 17.52 1.81
N GLY A 424 -21.22 16.90 1.01
CA GLY A 424 -20.01 16.24 1.49
C GLY A 424 -19.90 14.75 1.13
N LEU A 425 -18.92 14.09 1.74
CA LEU A 425 -18.62 12.68 1.54
C LEU A 425 -19.56 11.80 2.37
N LEU A 426 -20.22 10.84 1.74
CA LEU A 426 -21.11 9.89 2.40
C LEU A 426 -20.43 9.22 3.61
N ASN A 427 -21.10 9.22 4.78
CA ASN A 427 -20.63 8.51 5.97
C ASN A 427 -21.70 7.57 6.53
N THR A 428 -21.60 6.30 6.16
CA THR A 428 -22.53 5.24 6.59
C THR A 428 -22.51 5.02 8.11
N TYR A 429 -21.34 5.12 8.73
CA TYR A 429 -21.18 4.90 10.16
C TYR A 429 -21.92 5.96 10.99
N LYS A 430 -21.80 7.24 10.63
CA LYS A 430 -22.51 8.34 11.31
C LYS A 430 -24.02 8.25 11.11
N ALA A 431 -24.50 7.84 9.94
CA ALA A 431 -25.93 7.59 9.70
C ALA A 431 -26.50 6.51 10.65
N VAL A 432 -25.81 5.37 10.75
CA VAL A 432 -26.18 4.26 11.65
C VAL A 432 -26.07 4.66 13.13
N GLN A 433 -25.07 5.48 13.50
CA GLN A 433 -24.96 6.06 14.85
C GLN A 433 -26.15 6.96 15.19
N LEU A 434 -26.55 7.85 14.29
CA LEU A 434 -27.66 8.77 14.55
C LEU A 434 -28.98 8.02 14.81
N ILE A 435 -29.25 6.97 14.03
CA ILE A 435 -30.40 6.07 14.26
C ILE A 435 -30.33 5.42 15.65
N SER A 436 -29.17 4.93 16.04
CA SER A 436 -28.98 4.27 17.34
C SER A 436 -29.18 5.24 18.50
N TYR A 437 -28.66 6.47 18.36
CA TYR A 437 -28.82 7.52 19.38
C TYR A 437 -30.26 7.96 19.50
N ASP A 438 -30.97 8.17 18.38
CA ASP A 438 -32.38 8.51 18.40
C ASP A 438 -33.20 7.43 19.15
N ASN A 439 -32.97 6.15 18.84
CA ASN A 439 -33.64 5.05 19.52
C ASN A 439 -33.31 4.98 21.02
N ALA A 440 -32.03 5.09 21.38
CA ALA A 440 -31.61 5.06 22.78
C ALA A 440 -32.14 6.26 23.59
N MET A 441 -32.50 7.36 22.94
CA MET A 441 -33.10 8.54 23.54
C MET A 441 -34.65 8.53 23.52
N GLY A 442 -35.27 7.44 23.04
CA GLY A 442 -36.73 7.25 23.08
C GLY A 442 -37.45 7.43 21.74
N GLN A 443 -36.71 7.46 20.62
CA GLN A 443 -37.18 7.65 19.24
C GLN A 443 -37.78 9.04 18.97
N ASN A 444 -37.74 9.52 17.72
CA ASN A 444 -38.31 10.81 17.30
C ASN A 444 -37.73 12.07 17.99
N ASN A 445 -36.53 11.95 18.55
CA ASN A 445 -35.83 13.07 19.21
C ASN A 445 -34.78 13.70 18.29
N PHE A 446 -34.11 12.88 17.48
CA PHE A 446 -33.05 13.30 16.56
C PHE A 446 -33.37 12.98 15.10
N ILE A 447 -34.21 11.98 14.84
CA ILE A 447 -34.75 11.69 13.51
C ILE A 447 -36.26 11.73 13.62
N LYS A 448 -36.89 12.71 12.98
CA LYS A 448 -38.34 12.88 13.02
C LYS A 448 -38.88 12.96 11.59
N GLU A 449 -39.89 12.14 11.30
CA GLU A 449 -40.74 12.28 10.13
C GLU A 449 -42.02 12.98 10.56
N ASP A 450 -42.28 14.18 10.02
CA ASP A 450 -43.44 14.99 10.37
C ASP A 450 -44.08 15.62 9.12
N LYS A 451 -45.19 16.33 9.31
CA LYS A 451 -45.97 16.95 8.25
C LYS A 451 -46.33 18.38 8.62
N ILE A 452 -46.21 19.29 7.66
CA ILE A 452 -46.63 20.68 7.80
C ILE A 452 -47.85 20.94 6.91
N ASP A 453 -48.92 21.46 7.51
CA ASP A 453 -50.14 21.89 6.82
C ASP A 453 -50.00 23.35 6.33
N ASN A 454 -50.79 23.71 5.31
CA ASN A 454 -50.82 25.07 4.79
C ASN A 454 -51.22 26.11 5.87
N GLY A 455 -50.39 27.14 6.02
CA GLY A 455 -50.49 28.20 7.02
C GLY A 455 -49.90 27.84 8.39
N GLN A 456 -49.29 26.67 8.56
CA GLN A 456 -48.75 26.19 9.83
C GLN A 456 -47.30 26.62 10.07
N GLU A 457 -46.94 26.80 11.33
CA GLU A 457 -45.56 26.82 11.82
C GLU A 457 -45.41 25.71 12.86
N LEU A 458 -44.35 24.92 12.73
CA LEU A 458 -43.99 23.83 13.64
C LEU A 458 -42.79 24.26 14.49
N GLU A 459 -42.83 23.89 15.77
CA GLU A 459 -41.76 24.18 16.71
C GLU A 459 -41.29 22.90 17.40
N TYR A 460 -39.97 22.72 17.47
CA TYR A 460 -39.30 21.63 18.17
C TYR A 460 -38.22 22.19 19.08
N SER A 461 -37.76 21.41 20.04
CA SER A 461 -36.63 21.80 20.88
C SER A 461 -35.74 20.60 21.21
N PHE A 462 -34.47 20.90 21.44
CA PHE A 462 -33.48 19.95 21.95
C PHE A 462 -32.48 20.69 22.84
N GLU A 463 -31.84 19.94 23.74
CA GLU A 463 -30.79 20.48 24.61
C GLU A 463 -29.42 20.28 23.96
N SER A 464 -28.53 21.25 24.07
CA SER A 464 -27.10 21.07 23.77
C SER A 464 -26.27 21.30 25.03
N ASN A 465 -25.19 20.53 25.17
CA ASN A 465 -24.19 20.72 26.22
C ASN A 465 -23.05 21.67 25.79
N GLY A 466 -23.07 22.18 24.55
CA GLY A 466 -22.04 23.06 24.01
C GLY A 466 -20.70 22.37 23.68
N ASN A 467 -20.62 21.04 23.74
CA ASN A 467 -19.38 20.28 23.55
C ASN A 467 -19.16 19.81 22.10
N GLU A 468 -20.20 19.84 21.27
CA GLU A 468 -20.16 19.40 19.86
C GLU A 468 -20.90 20.40 18.96
N PRO A 469 -20.49 20.56 17.69
CA PRO A 469 -21.23 21.34 16.71
C PRO A 469 -22.67 20.85 16.57
N ILE A 470 -23.61 21.79 16.44
CA ILE A 470 -25.01 21.48 16.14
C ILE A 470 -25.18 21.46 14.62
N LYS A 471 -25.87 20.43 14.13
CA LYS A 471 -26.40 20.36 12.77
C LYS A 471 -27.89 20.07 12.85
N VAL A 472 -28.70 20.85 12.13
CA VAL A 472 -30.14 20.62 11.98
C VAL A 472 -30.44 20.61 10.48
N THR A 473 -31.09 19.57 9.99
CA THR A 473 -31.41 19.43 8.56
C THR A 473 -32.86 19.07 8.37
N ILE A 474 -33.56 19.77 7.48
CA ILE A 474 -34.85 19.33 6.95
C ILE A 474 -34.69 18.88 5.51
N VAL A 475 -35.37 17.79 5.15
CA VAL A 475 -35.44 17.26 3.79
C VAL A 475 -36.87 16.88 3.47
N TRP A 476 -37.37 17.24 2.29
CA TRP A 476 -38.70 16.83 1.86
C TRP A 476 -38.72 16.35 0.42
N THR A 477 -39.64 15.41 0.15
CA THR A 477 -39.96 14.97 -1.20
C THR A 477 -40.96 15.97 -1.76
N ASP A 478 -40.48 16.92 -2.54
CA ASP A 478 -41.27 18.04 -3.05
C ASP A 478 -42.19 17.60 -4.20
N VAL A 479 -43.27 18.35 -4.43
CA VAL A 479 -44.14 18.17 -5.60
C VAL A 479 -43.30 18.42 -6.87
N PRO A 480 -43.50 17.66 -7.97
CA PRO A 480 -42.72 17.88 -9.19
C PRO A 480 -42.83 19.32 -9.70
N GLY A 481 -41.69 19.93 -10.00
CA GLY A 481 -41.63 21.26 -10.61
C GLY A 481 -42.12 21.26 -12.07
N GLU A 482 -42.29 22.44 -12.65
CA GLU A 482 -42.76 22.60 -14.03
C GLU A 482 -41.63 23.02 -14.98
N PRO A 483 -41.24 22.15 -15.95
CA PRO A 483 -40.20 22.45 -16.92
C PRO A 483 -40.50 23.71 -17.73
N ILE A 484 -39.46 24.51 -17.95
CA ILE A 484 -39.57 25.77 -18.67
C ILE A 484 -39.64 25.48 -20.18
N SER A 485 -40.63 26.03 -20.88
CA SER A 485 -40.85 25.73 -22.31
C SER A 485 -39.74 26.24 -23.23
N ASN A 486 -39.05 27.31 -22.84
CA ASN A 486 -37.91 27.89 -23.53
C ASN A 486 -36.86 28.28 -22.47
N PRO A 487 -36.08 27.32 -21.95
CA PRO A 487 -35.22 27.56 -20.80
C PRO A 487 -34.12 28.58 -21.14
N GLY A 488 -33.58 28.55 -22.35
CA GLY A 488 -32.33 29.27 -22.63
C GLY A 488 -31.18 28.60 -21.88
N LEU A 489 -30.08 29.31 -21.68
CA LEU A 489 -28.99 28.86 -20.81
C LEU A 489 -29.24 29.37 -19.39
N ASN A 490 -28.95 28.56 -18.37
CA ASN A 490 -28.76 29.05 -17.01
C ASN A 490 -30.00 29.75 -16.42
N ASN A 491 -31.19 29.18 -16.62
CA ASN A 491 -32.44 29.80 -16.19
C ASN A 491 -32.70 29.64 -14.69
N ARG A 492 -32.51 30.72 -13.93
CA ARG A 492 -32.65 30.76 -12.45
C ARG A 492 -34.08 30.70 -11.91
N THR A 493 -35.09 30.34 -12.73
CA THR A 493 -36.46 30.15 -12.23
C THR A 493 -36.50 28.93 -11.32
N PRO A 494 -36.83 29.06 -10.02
CA PRO A 494 -36.79 27.92 -9.09
C PRO A 494 -37.71 26.78 -9.52
N MET A 495 -37.21 25.54 -9.45
CA MET A 495 -38.04 24.34 -9.64
C MET A 495 -38.69 23.88 -8.33
N LEU A 496 -38.34 24.47 -7.19
CA LEU A 496 -38.98 24.28 -5.90
C LEU A 496 -40.45 24.69 -5.94
N VAL A 497 -41.34 23.85 -5.42
CA VAL A 497 -42.79 24.09 -5.41
C VAL A 497 -43.25 24.42 -3.99
N ASN A 498 -43.05 23.50 -3.05
CA ASN A 498 -43.32 23.75 -1.63
C ASN A 498 -42.03 24.26 -0.97
N ASP A 499 -41.99 25.55 -0.67
CA ASP A 499 -40.85 26.24 -0.06
C ASP A 499 -40.98 26.20 1.48
N LEU A 500 -40.28 25.25 2.11
CA LEU A 500 -40.21 25.12 3.57
C LEU A 500 -38.97 25.83 4.11
N ASP A 501 -39.13 26.56 5.22
CA ASP A 501 -38.04 27.30 5.86
C ASP A 501 -37.70 26.75 7.24
N LEU A 502 -36.41 26.51 7.47
CA LEU A 502 -35.79 26.13 8.73
C LEU A 502 -35.15 27.34 9.38
N ARG A 503 -35.44 27.54 10.67
CA ARG A 503 -34.70 28.44 11.56
C ARG A 503 -34.37 27.74 12.86
N VAL A 504 -33.21 28.04 13.42
CA VAL A 504 -32.81 27.54 14.74
C VAL A 504 -32.52 28.74 15.64
N PHE A 505 -32.99 28.70 16.87
CA PHE A 505 -32.80 29.76 17.86
C PHE A 505 -32.07 29.21 19.09
N SER A 506 -31.06 29.94 19.57
CA SER A 506 -30.44 29.60 20.87
C SER A 506 -31.34 29.98 22.05
N SER A 507 -30.93 29.60 23.25
CA SER A 507 -31.58 29.99 24.51
C SER A 507 -31.58 31.51 24.76
N THR A 508 -30.71 32.27 24.08
CA THR A 508 -30.70 33.73 24.10
C THR A 508 -31.46 34.36 22.92
N ASN A 509 -32.20 33.55 22.16
CA ASN A 509 -32.97 33.96 20.99
C ASN A 509 -32.11 34.53 19.84
N GLU A 510 -30.85 34.08 19.72
CA GLU A 510 -30.03 34.29 18.52
C GLU A 510 -30.53 33.38 17.41
N GLU A 511 -30.79 33.94 16.22
CA GLU A 511 -31.28 33.21 15.05
C GLU A 511 -30.12 32.68 14.19
N PHE A 512 -30.20 31.41 13.82
CA PHE A 512 -29.28 30.75 12.90
C PHE A 512 -30.03 30.35 11.62
N MET A 513 -29.51 30.82 10.49
CA MET A 513 -30.07 30.60 9.15
C MET A 513 -29.41 29.42 8.43
N PRO A 514 -30.10 28.81 7.46
CA PRO A 514 -29.56 27.70 6.68
C PRO A 514 -28.45 28.17 5.72
N TRP A 515 -27.72 27.21 5.17
CA TRP A 515 -26.76 27.46 4.10
C TRP A 515 -27.45 27.80 2.76
N ILE A 516 -26.84 28.71 2.01
CA ILE A 516 -27.19 29.04 0.61
C ILE A 516 -25.92 29.13 -0.24
N LEU A 517 -26.05 28.88 -1.54
CA LEU A 517 -25.02 29.08 -2.54
C LEU A 517 -25.43 30.14 -3.58
N ASP A 518 -24.42 30.79 -4.17
CA ASP A 518 -24.59 31.70 -5.30
C ASP A 518 -24.33 30.95 -6.62
N PRO A 519 -25.38 30.59 -7.40
CA PRO A 519 -25.22 29.87 -8.66
C PRO A 519 -24.53 30.69 -9.75
N ASP A 520 -24.52 32.02 -9.65
CA ASP A 520 -23.83 32.88 -10.62
C ASP A 520 -22.34 33.03 -10.30
N ASN A 521 -21.92 32.63 -9.09
CA ASN A 521 -20.53 32.59 -8.66
C ASN A 521 -20.22 31.24 -7.98
N PRO A 522 -20.23 30.12 -8.73
CA PRO A 522 -20.25 28.77 -8.15
C PRO A 522 -18.95 28.36 -7.43
N THR A 523 -17.89 29.16 -7.53
CA THR A 523 -16.63 28.97 -6.77
C THR A 523 -16.64 29.61 -5.39
N GLN A 524 -17.63 30.45 -5.07
CA GLN A 524 -17.72 31.09 -3.77
C GLN A 524 -18.19 30.10 -2.71
N ALA A 525 -17.63 30.22 -1.51
CA ALA A 525 -18.06 29.45 -0.35
C ALA A 525 -19.53 29.73 -0.01
N ALA A 526 -20.20 28.74 0.59
CA ALA A 526 -21.56 28.90 1.09
C ALA A 526 -21.66 30.05 2.10
N SER A 527 -22.81 30.71 2.07
CA SER A 527 -23.17 31.75 3.03
C SER A 527 -24.45 31.38 3.76
N LYS A 528 -24.85 32.17 4.76
CA LYS A 528 -26.08 31.95 5.50
C LYS A 528 -27.18 32.85 4.96
N GLY A 529 -28.36 32.31 4.75
CA GLY A 529 -29.49 33.09 4.25
C GLY A 529 -30.74 32.24 4.08
N ASP A 530 -31.75 32.87 3.50
CA ASP A 530 -33.02 32.23 3.19
C ASP A 530 -32.87 31.37 1.91
N ASN A 531 -33.04 30.06 2.00
CA ASN A 531 -33.01 29.20 0.83
C ASN A 531 -34.38 29.29 0.13
N ILE A 532 -34.37 29.37 -1.20
CA ILE A 532 -35.58 29.48 -2.03
C ILE A 532 -35.57 28.47 -3.17
N ARG A 533 -34.62 27.52 -3.17
CA ARG A 533 -34.30 26.66 -4.31
C ARG A 533 -34.23 25.19 -3.92
N ASP A 534 -33.57 24.88 -2.82
CA ASP A 534 -33.31 23.50 -2.43
C ASP A 534 -34.46 22.92 -1.60
N ASN A 535 -34.80 21.66 -1.84
CA ASN A 535 -35.68 20.87 -0.96
C ASN A 535 -34.93 20.22 0.23
N VAL A 536 -33.80 20.83 0.58
CA VAL A 536 -32.90 20.47 1.67
C VAL A 536 -32.40 21.76 2.27
N GLU A 537 -32.68 21.97 3.56
CA GLU A 537 -32.08 23.08 4.31
C GLU A 537 -31.28 22.55 5.49
N GLN A 538 -30.10 23.14 5.72
CA GLN A 538 -29.24 22.77 6.84
C GLN A 538 -28.73 24.00 7.58
N VAL A 539 -29.00 24.04 8.88
CA VAL A 539 -28.36 24.96 9.83
C VAL A 539 -27.19 24.24 10.49
N TYR A 540 -26.05 24.93 10.55
CA TYR A 540 -24.83 24.44 11.20
C TYR A 540 -24.30 25.51 12.14
N ILE A 541 -24.04 25.12 13.40
CA ILE A 541 -23.51 25.98 14.46
C ILE A 541 -22.24 25.31 14.98
N SER A 542 -21.08 25.84 14.59
CA SER A 542 -19.78 25.21 14.85
C SER A 542 -19.37 25.23 16.33
N GLN A 543 -19.83 26.24 17.08
CA GLN A 543 -19.48 26.45 18.49
C GLN A 543 -20.74 26.86 19.28
N PRO A 544 -21.66 25.92 19.56
CA PRO A 544 -22.90 26.23 20.27
C PRO A 544 -22.64 26.50 21.76
N SER A 545 -23.48 27.33 22.37
CA SER A 545 -23.53 27.46 23.84
C SER A 545 -24.36 26.32 24.43
N ALA A 546 -24.12 25.96 25.69
CA ALA A 546 -24.99 25.02 26.38
C ALA A 546 -26.37 25.64 26.63
N GLY A 547 -27.43 24.86 26.42
CA GLY A 547 -28.82 25.23 26.66
C GLY A 547 -29.79 24.69 25.62
N THR A 548 -31.06 25.06 25.78
CA THR A 548 -32.15 24.70 24.87
C THR A 548 -32.02 25.45 23.55
N TYR A 549 -32.11 24.72 22.45
CA TYR A 549 -32.28 25.27 21.10
C TYR A 549 -33.68 24.99 20.60
N THR A 550 -34.31 25.99 20.00
CA THR A 550 -35.64 25.89 19.38
C THR A 550 -35.50 25.83 17.87
N ILE A 551 -36.09 24.82 17.25
CA ILE A 551 -36.17 24.66 15.80
C ILE A 551 -37.56 25.12 15.36
N LYS A 552 -37.61 26.00 14.37
CA LYS A 552 -38.86 26.39 13.70
C LYS A 552 -38.83 25.93 12.27
N VAL A 553 -39.91 25.27 11.85
CA VAL A 553 -40.17 24.92 10.46
C VAL A 553 -41.47 25.62 10.05
N ASN A 554 -41.39 26.51 9.07
CA ASN A 554 -42.57 27.13 8.46
C ASN A 554 -42.47 27.00 6.93
N HIS A 555 -43.31 27.71 6.20
CA HIS A 555 -43.30 27.68 4.75
C HIS A 555 -43.68 29.02 4.16
N LYS A 556 -43.24 29.26 2.92
CA LYS A 556 -43.65 30.41 2.13
C LYS A 556 -44.83 30.04 1.24
N ASN A 557 -45.62 31.06 0.87
CA ASN A 557 -46.77 30.91 -0.02
C ASN A 557 -47.76 29.82 0.49
N SER A 558 -48.63 29.34 -0.40
CA SER A 558 -49.49 28.21 -0.10
C SER A 558 -48.79 26.89 -0.41
N ILE A 559 -48.90 25.90 0.49
CA ILE A 559 -48.45 24.52 0.21
C ILE A 559 -49.37 23.88 -0.83
N THR A 560 -48.78 23.36 -1.90
CA THR A 560 -49.50 22.57 -2.92
C THR A 560 -49.97 21.25 -2.31
N ASN A 561 -51.23 20.89 -2.57
CA ASN A 561 -51.94 19.75 -1.95
C ASN A 561 -52.25 19.93 -0.44
N ASP A 562 -52.19 21.16 0.07
CA ASP A 562 -52.51 21.57 1.46
C ASP A 562 -51.61 20.97 2.57
N GLU A 563 -50.73 20.01 2.27
CA GLU A 563 -49.79 19.39 3.21
C GLU A 563 -48.46 18.97 2.56
N GLN A 564 -47.36 18.99 3.32
CA GLN A 564 -46.04 18.49 2.91
C GLN A 564 -45.39 17.68 4.04
N TYR A 565 -45.00 16.44 3.74
CA TYR A 565 -44.19 15.63 4.66
C TYR A 565 -42.71 15.99 4.55
N PHE A 566 -42.01 16.01 5.67
CA PHE A 566 -40.58 16.28 5.74
C PHE A 566 -39.91 15.42 6.82
N SER A 567 -38.59 15.28 6.69
CA SER A 567 -37.73 14.62 7.66
C SER A 567 -36.84 15.66 8.31
N LEU A 568 -36.80 15.68 9.64
CA LEU A 568 -35.95 16.53 10.47
C LEU A 568 -34.87 15.67 11.13
N LEU A 569 -33.60 16.07 10.94
CA LEU A 569 -32.44 15.40 11.52
C LEU A 569 -31.63 16.37 12.38
N ILE A 570 -31.21 15.92 13.56
CA ILE A 570 -30.51 16.73 14.57
C ILE A 570 -29.26 15.99 15.07
N SER A 571 -28.10 16.65 15.00
CA SER A 571 -26.85 16.22 15.66
C SER A 571 -26.30 17.34 16.54
N GLY A 572 -25.47 16.99 17.53
CA GLY A 572 -24.95 17.93 18.53
C GLY A 572 -25.89 18.19 19.71
N ALA A 573 -26.99 17.43 19.79
CA ALA A 573 -27.85 17.39 20.97
C ALA A 573 -27.14 16.66 22.13
N ALA A 574 -27.48 17.05 23.36
CA ALA A 574 -27.00 16.44 24.57
C ALA A 574 -27.50 14.99 24.69
N LEU A 575 -26.57 14.05 24.83
CA LEU A 575 -26.86 12.65 25.11
C LEU A 575 -26.85 12.38 26.62
N ASN A 576 -27.52 11.31 27.04
CA ASN A 576 -27.30 10.74 28.37
C ASN A 576 -25.92 10.08 28.42
N GLU A 577 -25.34 9.98 29.62
CA GLU A 577 -24.11 9.19 29.83
C GLU A 577 -24.29 7.76 29.32
N PRO A 578 -23.29 7.19 28.62
CA PRO A 578 -23.38 5.83 28.12
C PRO A 578 -23.28 4.81 29.26
N LEU A 579 -23.71 3.57 28.98
CA LEU A 579 -23.50 2.46 29.91
C LEU A 579 -22.08 1.91 29.79
N ALA A 580 -21.60 1.25 30.85
CA ALA A 580 -20.33 0.55 30.82
C ALA A 580 -20.38 -0.63 29.82
N SER A 581 -19.33 -0.80 29.03
CA SER A 581 -19.22 -1.91 28.08
C SER A 581 -18.83 -3.22 28.76
N ASN A 582 -19.32 -4.34 28.22
CA ASN A 582 -18.86 -5.68 28.61
C ASN A 582 -17.59 -6.05 27.85
N LEU A 583 -16.63 -6.66 28.54
CA LEU A 583 -15.35 -7.05 27.95
C LEU A 583 -15.47 -8.39 27.20
N VAL A 584 -14.84 -8.49 26.03
CA VAL A 584 -14.89 -9.68 25.15
C VAL A 584 -13.54 -10.40 25.12
N SER A 585 -12.46 -9.70 24.79
CA SER A 585 -11.11 -10.30 24.66
C SER A 585 -10.02 -9.29 25.05
N PRO A 586 -8.92 -9.69 25.71
CA PRO A 586 -8.67 -11.01 26.29
C PRO A 586 -9.68 -11.36 27.39
N THR A 587 -10.08 -12.63 27.44
CA THR A 587 -11.05 -13.13 28.42
C THR A 587 -10.49 -13.10 29.84
N ASN A 588 -11.37 -13.09 30.84
CA ASN A 588 -10.92 -13.07 32.23
C ASN A 588 -10.16 -14.37 32.59
N ASN A 589 -8.95 -14.20 33.13
CA ASN A 589 -7.94 -15.23 33.42
C ASN A 589 -7.30 -15.87 32.18
N GLU A 590 -7.34 -15.22 31.02
CA GLU A 590 -6.64 -15.71 29.83
C GLU A 590 -5.13 -15.76 30.04
N VAL A 591 -4.48 -16.81 29.55
CA VAL A 591 -3.03 -17.00 29.64
C VAL A 591 -2.42 -17.08 28.25
N ASP A 592 -1.13 -16.80 28.16
CA ASP A 592 -0.37 -16.78 26.91
C ASP A 592 -0.92 -15.78 25.89
N VAL A 593 -1.51 -14.68 26.38
CA VAL A 593 -1.92 -13.55 25.55
C VAL A 593 -0.67 -12.98 24.87
N GLU A 594 -0.73 -12.75 23.56
CA GLU A 594 0.37 -12.14 22.82
C GLU A 594 0.72 -10.79 23.46
N TYR A 595 2.01 -10.49 23.62
CA TYR A 595 2.49 -9.23 24.21
C TYR A 595 2.90 -8.20 23.14
N ILE A 596 2.83 -8.57 21.86
CA ILE A 596 3.05 -7.68 20.72
C ILE A 596 1.84 -7.76 19.80
N ASN A 597 1.23 -6.61 19.50
CA ASN A 597 -0.01 -6.47 18.74
C ASN A 597 -1.18 -7.25 19.38
N SER A 598 -1.33 -7.11 20.69
CA SER A 598 -2.40 -7.73 21.48
C SER A 598 -3.75 -7.10 21.12
N VAL A 599 -4.73 -7.93 20.80
CA VAL A 599 -6.07 -7.47 20.42
C VAL A 599 -6.96 -7.39 21.65
N PHE A 600 -7.57 -6.22 21.86
CA PHE A 600 -8.58 -5.98 22.88
C PHE A 600 -9.93 -5.65 22.24
N GLU A 601 -10.99 -6.29 22.71
CA GLU A 601 -12.36 -6.20 22.18
C GLU A 601 -13.38 -6.12 23.32
N TRP A 602 -14.43 -5.32 23.13
CA TRP A 602 -15.55 -5.17 24.06
C TRP A 602 -16.87 -5.00 23.29
N GLU A 603 -18.00 -5.11 23.98
CA GLU A 603 -19.32 -4.88 23.40
C GLU A 603 -19.62 -3.38 23.24
N ARG A 604 -20.35 -3.04 22.18
CA ARG A 604 -20.81 -1.68 21.93
C ARG A 604 -21.78 -1.23 23.04
N SER A 605 -21.57 -0.03 23.58
CA SER A 605 -22.60 0.67 24.35
C SER A 605 -23.36 1.61 23.40
N GLU A 606 -24.69 1.52 23.38
CA GLU A 606 -25.57 2.21 22.41
C GLU A 606 -25.25 3.70 22.22
N LEU A 607 -25.14 4.45 23.33
CA LEU A 607 -24.86 5.89 23.34
C LEU A 607 -23.37 6.24 23.28
N ALA A 608 -22.47 5.26 23.16
CA ALA A 608 -21.03 5.53 23.17
C ALA A 608 -20.55 6.05 21.80
N GLN A 609 -19.82 7.16 21.85
CA GLN A 609 -19.09 7.71 20.72
C GLN A 609 -17.62 7.26 20.74
N ASN A 610 -17.04 7.10 21.94
CA ASN A 610 -15.66 6.67 22.17
C ASN A 610 -15.57 5.78 23.43
N TYR A 611 -14.40 5.19 23.64
CA TYR A 611 -14.09 4.33 24.77
C TYR A 611 -12.71 4.67 25.32
N VAL A 612 -12.54 4.60 26.63
CA VAL A 612 -11.23 4.67 27.29
C VAL A 612 -10.87 3.27 27.76
N ILE A 613 -9.77 2.71 27.25
CA ILE A 613 -9.20 1.45 27.71
C ILE A 613 -8.06 1.73 28.68
N GLN A 614 -8.01 1.00 29.80
CA GLN A 614 -6.89 1.00 30.73
C GLN A 614 -6.33 -0.41 30.88
N ILE A 615 -5.00 -0.50 30.92
CA ILE A 615 -4.25 -1.71 31.28
C ILE A 615 -3.30 -1.36 32.42
N ALA A 616 -3.26 -2.17 33.47
CA ALA A 616 -2.47 -1.96 34.68
C ALA A 616 -1.77 -3.23 35.14
N SER A 617 -0.74 -3.07 35.98
CA SER A 617 -0.02 -4.18 36.63
C SER A 617 -0.62 -4.60 37.98
N ASP A 618 -1.65 -3.88 38.46
CA ASP A 618 -2.41 -4.20 39.67
C ASP A 618 -3.92 -4.01 39.46
N ASP A 619 -4.72 -4.75 40.22
CA ASP A 619 -6.18 -4.79 40.10
C ASP A 619 -6.90 -3.52 40.59
N GLN A 620 -6.20 -2.69 41.38
CA GLN A 620 -6.67 -1.38 41.82
C GLN A 620 -6.33 -0.26 40.83
N PHE A 621 -5.61 -0.57 39.75
CA PHE A 621 -5.19 0.40 38.73
C PHE A 621 -4.34 1.56 39.29
N ASN A 622 -3.49 1.29 40.30
CA ASN A 622 -2.54 2.27 40.81
C ASN A 622 -1.32 2.44 39.88
N ASN A 623 -0.98 1.38 39.13
CA ASN A 623 0.17 1.33 38.22
C ASN A 623 -0.32 1.06 36.79
N ILE A 624 -0.80 2.13 36.15
CA ILE A 624 -1.24 2.12 34.75
C ILE A 624 -0.05 1.88 33.82
N ILE A 625 -0.18 0.87 32.96
CA ILE A 625 0.75 0.59 31.84
C ILE A 625 0.31 1.37 30.61
N LEU A 626 -1.00 1.42 30.35
CA LEU A 626 -1.57 2.07 29.18
C LEU A 626 -2.96 2.62 29.50
N GLU A 627 -3.23 3.83 28.99
CA GLU A 627 -4.55 4.44 28.95
C GLU A 627 -4.74 5.13 27.60
N ASN A 628 -5.71 4.67 26.81
CA ASN A 628 -5.98 5.22 25.48
C ASN A 628 -7.46 5.49 25.29
N THR A 629 -7.80 6.57 24.57
CA THR A 629 -9.15 6.80 24.05
C THR A 629 -9.22 6.31 22.61
N VAL A 630 -10.24 5.52 22.27
CA VAL A 630 -10.47 4.98 20.93
C VAL A 630 -11.95 5.12 20.53
N ALA A 631 -12.23 5.30 19.24
CA ALA A 631 -13.60 5.37 18.70
C ALA A 631 -14.21 4.00 18.37
N SER A 632 -13.40 2.93 18.39
CA SER A 632 -13.80 1.58 18.02
C SER A 632 -14.02 0.70 19.24
N VAL A 633 -14.87 -0.33 19.11
CA VAL A 633 -15.04 -1.40 20.10
C VAL A 633 -13.87 -2.41 20.16
N LYS A 634 -12.83 -2.14 19.38
CA LYS A 634 -11.63 -2.96 19.25
C LYS A 634 -10.40 -2.07 19.18
N THR A 635 -9.31 -2.52 19.79
CA THR A 635 -8.00 -1.88 19.63
C THR A 635 -6.87 -2.90 19.63
N ILE A 636 -5.74 -2.52 19.03
CA ILE A 636 -4.51 -3.31 19.02
C ILE A 636 -3.48 -2.57 19.86
N ILE A 637 -3.02 -3.21 20.92
CA ILE A 637 -1.93 -2.69 21.75
C ILE A 637 -0.61 -3.23 21.21
N THR A 638 0.26 -2.32 20.79
CA THR A 638 1.50 -2.65 20.06
C THR A 638 2.47 -3.46 20.90
N GLU A 639 2.62 -3.12 22.17
CA GLU A 639 3.54 -3.79 23.08
C GLU A 639 3.00 -3.76 24.53
N LEU A 640 3.10 -4.90 25.20
CA LEU A 640 2.85 -5.09 26.62
C LEU A 640 4.08 -5.73 27.25
N PRO A 641 4.29 -5.58 28.57
CA PRO A 641 5.33 -6.33 29.25
C PRO A 641 5.08 -7.84 29.11
N ASP A 642 6.14 -8.60 28.86
CA ASP A 642 6.05 -10.03 28.64
C ASP A 642 6.09 -10.83 29.95
N PHE A 643 5.46 -12.00 29.95
CA PHE A 643 5.36 -12.91 31.09
C PHE A 643 4.91 -12.27 32.43
N ILE A 644 3.91 -11.40 32.40
CA ILE A 644 3.35 -10.75 33.60
C ILE A 644 1.82 -10.86 33.61
N GLU A 645 1.23 -10.93 34.83
CA GLU A 645 -0.22 -10.79 35.00
C GLU A 645 -0.59 -9.31 34.94
N LEU A 646 -1.54 -8.97 34.08
CA LEU A 646 -2.06 -7.62 33.86
C LEU A 646 -3.57 -7.59 34.06
N PHE A 647 -4.08 -6.40 34.33
CA PHE A 647 -5.50 -6.12 34.54
C PHE A 647 -5.95 -5.10 33.52
N TRP A 648 -7.16 -5.24 33.00
CA TRP A 648 -7.70 -4.29 32.05
C TRP A 648 -9.20 -4.05 32.26
N ARG A 649 -9.63 -2.86 31.84
CA ARG A 649 -11.01 -2.39 31.91
C ARG A 649 -11.25 -1.31 30.86
N VAL A 650 -12.52 -1.10 30.53
CA VAL A 650 -12.96 -0.09 29.56
C VAL A 650 -14.09 0.75 30.16
N LYS A 651 -14.15 2.04 29.84
CA LYS A 651 -15.35 2.86 30.06
C LYS A 651 -15.79 3.51 28.76
N SER A 652 -17.09 3.68 28.60
CA SER A 652 -17.72 4.32 27.45
C SER A 652 -17.77 5.84 27.65
N LYS A 653 -17.71 6.59 26.55
CA LYS A 653 -17.74 8.06 26.55
C LYS A 653 -18.57 8.62 25.41
N ASN A 654 -19.30 9.69 25.68
CA ASN A 654 -19.93 10.54 24.68
C ASN A 654 -19.93 12.01 25.12
N ASN A 655 -20.65 12.86 24.39
CA ASN A 655 -20.77 14.29 24.71
C ASN A 655 -21.50 14.58 26.05
N GLY A 656 -22.32 13.64 26.54
CA GLY A 656 -23.07 13.71 27.79
C GLY A 656 -22.25 13.34 29.02
N GLY A 657 -21.17 12.58 28.85
CA GLY A 657 -20.24 12.23 29.91
C GLY A 657 -19.59 10.86 29.71
N GLU A 658 -19.14 10.28 30.81
CA GLU A 658 -18.41 9.00 30.83
C GLU A 658 -19.15 7.99 31.71
N SER A 659 -19.19 6.74 31.27
CA SER A 659 -19.74 5.66 32.08
C SER A 659 -18.84 5.35 33.28
N GLY A 660 -19.36 4.55 34.22
CA GLY A 660 -18.50 3.77 35.11
C GLY A 660 -17.56 2.84 34.33
N TRP A 661 -16.48 2.38 34.96
CA TRP A 661 -15.64 1.34 34.37
C TRP A 661 -16.40 0.01 34.25
N SER A 662 -16.06 -0.77 33.23
CA SER A 662 -16.42 -2.18 33.12
C SER A 662 -15.93 -2.99 34.32
N ASP A 663 -16.38 -4.25 34.40
CA ASP A 663 -15.69 -5.24 35.22
C ASP A 663 -14.20 -5.30 34.87
N VAL A 664 -13.38 -5.63 35.86
CA VAL A 664 -11.93 -5.79 35.69
C VAL A 664 -11.64 -7.21 35.25
N TYR A 665 -11.06 -7.36 34.07
CA TYR A 665 -10.54 -8.64 33.60
C TYR A 665 -9.04 -8.70 33.83
N LYS A 666 -8.53 -9.88 34.14
CA LYS A 666 -7.09 -10.12 34.24
C LYS A 666 -6.62 -11.12 33.21
N PHE A 667 -5.37 -11.01 32.77
CA PHE A 667 -4.75 -11.93 31.83
C PHE A 667 -3.24 -12.00 32.07
N ARG A 668 -2.59 -13.03 31.53
CA ARG A 668 -1.12 -13.15 31.58
C ARG A 668 -0.53 -13.17 30.18
N THR A 669 0.43 -12.29 29.94
CA THR A 669 1.16 -12.23 28.68
C THR A 669 2.08 -13.45 28.49
N LYS A 670 2.29 -13.84 27.24
CA LYS A 670 3.20 -14.91 26.85
C LYS A 670 4.66 -14.54 27.15
N ILE A 671 5.51 -15.54 27.38
CA ILE A 671 6.96 -15.36 27.51
C ILE A 671 7.57 -15.01 26.16
N ALA A 672 8.36 -13.94 26.08
CA ALA A 672 9.06 -13.61 24.84
C ALA A 672 10.12 -14.66 24.47
N LEU A 673 10.39 -14.77 23.17
CA LEU A 673 11.46 -15.63 22.65
C LEU A 673 12.83 -15.19 23.18
N PRO A 674 13.81 -16.12 23.25
CA PRO A 674 15.19 -15.79 23.60
C PRO A 674 15.80 -14.73 22.68
N LYS A 675 16.65 -13.86 23.23
CA LYS A 675 17.41 -12.86 22.44
C LYS A 675 18.56 -13.53 21.68
N ASN A 676 19.18 -12.77 20.77
CA ASN A 676 20.40 -13.20 20.08
C ASN A 676 21.48 -13.60 21.08
N VAL A 677 22.08 -14.77 20.83
CA VAL A 677 23.15 -15.32 21.66
C VAL A 677 24.48 -14.64 21.29
N GLU A 678 25.31 -14.25 22.26
CA GLU A 678 26.62 -13.65 21.96
C GLU A 678 27.65 -14.76 21.64
N LEU A 679 28.21 -14.74 20.42
CA LEU A 679 29.22 -15.71 19.98
C LEU A 679 30.60 -15.35 20.55
N VAL A 680 31.37 -16.36 20.99
CA VAL A 680 32.66 -16.17 21.68
C VAL A 680 33.83 -16.79 20.91
N SER A 681 33.72 -18.04 20.45
CA SER A 681 34.79 -18.70 19.69
C SER A 681 34.20 -19.70 18.68
N PRO A 682 34.68 -19.76 17.43
CA PRO A 682 35.67 -18.83 16.85
C PRO A 682 35.12 -17.40 16.76
N GLU A 683 35.99 -16.41 16.92
CA GLU A 683 35.65 -15.01 16.73
C GLU A 683 35.28 -14.73 15.26
N SER A 684 34.52 -13.67 15.01
CA SER A 684 34.12 -13.35 13.64
C SER A 684 35.33 -12.95 12.80
N ASN A 685 35.50 -13.65 11.67
CA ASN A 685 36.63 -13.60 10.76
C ASN A 685 37.94 -14.16 11.34
N GLU A 686 37.89 -15.00 12.37
CA GLU A 686 39.08 -15.67 12.89
C GLU A 686 39.67 -16.61 11.82
N GLU A 687 40.99 -16.54 11.63
CA GLU A 687 41.74 -17.29 10.63
C GLU A 687 42.53 -18.44 11.27
N ASN A 688 42.94 -19.41 10.46
CA ASN A 688 43.74 -20.57 10.88
C ASN A 688 43.07 -21.44 11.95
N ILE A 689 41.73 -21.54 11.91
CA ILE A 689 40.95 -22.36 12.84
C ILE A 689 41.26 -23.86 12.61
N PRO A 690 41.57 -24.64 13.66
CA PRO A 690 41.79 -26.08 13.55
C PRO A 690 40.58 -26.82 12.95
N LEU A 691 40.83 -27.92 12.25
CA LEU A 691 39.74 -28.73 11.63
C LEU A 691 38.86 -29.45 12.67
N ASN A 692 39.31 -29.49 13.93
CA ASN A 692 38.51 -29.87 15.09
C ASN A 692 38.37 -28.64 15.99
N GLN A 693 37.17 -28.06 16.02
CA GLN A 693 36.91 -26.76 16.65
C GLN A 693 35.85 -26.87 17.74
N GLU A 694 36.11 -26.27 18.89
CA GLU A 694 35.12 -26.06 19.95
C GLU A 694 34.47 -24.68 19.79
N PHE A 695 33.20 -24.67 19.47
CA PHE A 695 32.35 -23.48 19.38
C PHE A 695 31.87 -23.07 20.77
N LYS A 696 31.92 -21.77 21.08
CA LYS A 696 31.54 -21.21 22.39
C LYS A 696 30.69 -19.97 22.22
N TRP A 697 29.70 -19.82 23.09
CA TRP A 697 28.84 -18.65 23.17
C TRP A 697 28.54 -18.28 24.62
N LYS A 698 27.95 -17.11 24.88
CA LYS A 698 27.50 -16.73 26.23
C LYS A 698 26.09 -17.25 26.52
N LYS A 699 25.84 -17.62 27.79
CA LYS A 699 24.49 -17.97 28.24
C LYS A 699 23.56 -16.75 28.13
N GLU A 700 22.46 -16.93 27.43
CA GLU A 700 21.36 -15.97 27.34
C GLU A 700 20.29 -16.29 28.41
N SER A 701 19.77 -15.25 29.06
CA SER A 701 18.94 -15.32 30.26
C SER A 701 17.62 -16.09 30.13
N ARG A 702 17.01 -16.11 28.94
CA ARG A 702 15.70 -16.72 28.67
C ARG A 702 15.81 -18.03 27.90
N SER A 703 17.01 -18.46 27.56
CA SER A 703 17.28 -19.71 26.85
C SER A 703 17.38 -20.87 27.83
N GLU A 704 16.61 -21.93 27.56
CA GLU A 704 16.67 -23.21 28.26
C GLU A 704 17.68 -24.15 27.57
N THR A 705 17.72 -24.13 26.23
CA THR A 705 18.66 -24.88 25.39
C THR A 705 19.12 -24.05 24.18
N TYR A 706 20.05 -24.58 23.38
CA TYR A 706 20.57 -23.96 22.16
C TYR A 706 20.52 -24.90 20.96
N THR A 707 20.46 -24.30 19.76
CA THR A 707 20.70 -24.98 18.49
C THR A 707 21.92 -24.34 17.82
N ILE A 708 22.79 -25.15 17.22
CA ILE A 708 23.95 -24.72 16.44
C ILE A 708 23.93 -25.35 15.05
N GLU A 709 24.35 -24.58 14.04
CA GLU A 709 24.62 -25.08 12.69
C GLU A 709 25.93 -24.51 12.16
N ILE A 710 26.66 -25.30 11.38
CA ILE A 710 27.90 -24.93 10.70
C ILE A 710 27.72 -25.21 9.21
N ALA A 711 28.08 -24.29 8.33
CA ALA A 711 27.79 -24.38 6.89
C ALA A 711 28.89 -23.76 6.01
N LYS A 712 28.89 -24.14 4.73
CA LYS A 712 29.81 -23.59 3.71
C LYS A 712 29.34 -22.24 3.13
N ASN A 713 28.12 -21.82 3.41
CA ASN A 713 27.55 -20.57 2.88
C ASN A 713 26.69 -19.86 3.93
N LEU A 714 26.56 -18.53 3.77
CA LEU A 714 25.86 -17.64 4.68
C LEU A 714 24.35 -17.93 4.79
N LEU A 715 23.76 -18.59 3.78
CA LEU A 715 22.35 -18.97 3.78
C LEU A 715 22.10 -20.32 4.47
N PHE A 716 23.15 -21.01 4.92
CA PHE A 716 23.08 -22.33 5.55
C PHE A 716 22.38 -23.37 4.66
N LEU A 717 22.43 -23.22 3.33
CA LEU A 717 21.87 -24.20 2.38
C LEU A 717 22.72 -25.46 2.25
N SER A 718 23.96 -25.41 2.75
CA SER A 718 24.93 -26.50 2.73
C SER A 718 25.53 -26.66 4.13
N THR A 719 24.70 -27.15 5.05
CA THR A 719 25.09 -27.46 6.43
C THR A 719 26.08 -28.62 6.46
N LEU A 720 27.19 -28.40 7.15
CA LEU A 720 28.22 -29.39 7.46
C LEU A 720 27.83 -30.18 8.71
N GLU A 721 27.36 -29.48 9.74
CA GLU A 721 27.02 -30.05 11.02
C GLU A 721 25.92 -29.23 11.71
N SER A 722 25.06 -29.90 12.47
CA SER A 722 23.98 -29.26 13.22
C SER A 722 23.67 -30.05 14.49
N ALA A 723 23.34 -29.35 15.57
CA ALA A 723 22.89 -29.96 16.81
C ALA A 723 21.84 -29.10 17.51
N ASP A 724 20.91 -29.74 18.21
CA ASP A 724 19.82 -29.13 18.95
C ASP A 724 19.83 -29.52 20.44
N ASN A 725 18.93 -28.94 21.23
CA ASN A 725 18.72 -29.24 22.65
C ASN A 725 20.01 -29.16 23.52
N ILE A 726 20.97 -28.31 23.13
CA ILE A 726 22.23 -28.14 23.84
C ILE A 726 21.98 -27.33 25.12
N VAL A 727 22.22 -27.93 26.29
CA VAL A 727 22.05 -27.26 27.59
C VAL A 727 23.28 -26.45 28.03
N ASP A 728 24.44 -26.79 27.47
CA ASP A 728 25.71 -26.09 27.72
C ASP A 728 25.88 -24.89 26.75
N THR A 729 26.95 -24.13 26.91
CA THR A 729 27.29 -23.01 26.04
C THR A 729 28.46 -23.31 25.10
N THR A 730 28.69 -24.60 24.82
CA THR A 730 29.75 -25.09 23.94
C THR A 730 29.28 -26.22 23.03
N PHE A 731 29.95 -26.40 21.89
CA PHE A 731 29.74 -27.50 20.96
C PHE A 731 31.05 -27.83 20.22
N SER A 732 31.42 -29.11 20.09
CA SER A 732 32.64 -29.50 19.37
C SER A 732 32.32 -30.11 18.01
N ALA A 733 32.87 -29.51 16.95
CA ALA A 733 32.83 -30.04 15.58
C ALA A 733 34.17 -30.68 15.23
N SER A 734 34.16 -31.68 14.36
CA SER A 734 35.37 -32.35 13.87
C SER A 734 35.34 -32.53 12.36
N ASN A 735 36.52 -32.66 11.73
CA ASN A 735 36.66 -32.84 10.29
C ASN A 735 36.07 -31.69 9.44
N LEU A 736 36.23 -30.44 9.89
CA LEU A 736 35.87 -29.29 9.09
C LEU A 736 36.71 -29.25 7.79
N PRO A 737 36.15 -28.83 6.64
CA PRO A 737 36.91 -28.67 5.40
C PRO A 737 38.09 -27.72 5.60
N ASP A 738 39.28 -28.12 5.17
CA ASP A 738 40.48 -27.28 5.23
C ASP A 738 40.41 -26.07 4.27
N GLY A 739 41.23 -25.05 4.53
CA GLY A 739 41.39 -23.88 3.65
C GLY A 739 40.10 -23.16 3.26
N SER A 740 39.03 -23.31 4.06
CA SER A 740 37.68 -22.94 3.70
C SER A 740 37.17 -21.79 4.55
N ARG A 741 36.40 -20.90 3.91
CA ARG A 741 35.53 -19.94 4.61
C ARG A 741 34.25 -20.63 5.01
N LEU A 742 33.99 -20.72 6.32
CA LEU A 742 32.80 -21.34 6.88
C LEU A 742 31.99 -20.34 7.69
N TYR A 743 30.72 -20.69 7.90
CA TYR A 743 29.76 -19.92 8.67
C TYR A 743 29.21 -20.82 9.78
N TRP A 744 28.94 -20.25 10.94
CA TRP A 744 28.24 -20.95 12.01
C TRP A 744 27.18 -20.04 12.60
N ARG A 745 26.11 -20.63 13.13
CA ARG A 745 25.07 -19.88 13.82
C ARG A 745 24.58 -20.59 15.05
N VAL A 746 24.22 -19.81 16.06
CA VAL A 746 23.63 -20.29 17.32
C VAL A 746 22.37 -19.48 17.63
N ARG A 747 21.34 -20.16 18.11
CA ARG A 747 20.13 -19.54 18.67
C ARG A 747 19.72 -20.20 19.98
N GLY A 748 19.16 -19.41 20.88
CA GLY A 748 18.56 -19.88 22.13
C GLY A 748 17.15 -20.42 21.91
N VAL A 749 16.72 -21.37 22.72
CA VAL A 749 15.40 -22.01 22.68
C VAL A 749 14.82 -22.07 24.07
N ASN A 750 13.54 -21.78 24.23
CA ASN A 750 12.80 -21.94 25.48
C ASN A 750 11.45 -22.61 25.23
N SER A 751 10.67 -22.79 26.30
CA SER A 751 9.33 -23.38 26.23
C SER A 751 8.34 -22.70 25.26
N THR A 752 8.56 -21.45 24.84
CA THR A 752 7.69 -20.75 23.87
C THR A 752 8.21 -20.74 22.43
N GLY A 753 9.48 -21.07 22.19
CA GLY A 753 10.04 -21.24 20.85
C GLY A 753 11.52 -20.92 20.73
N GLU A 754 11.95 -20.73 19.48
CA GLU A 754 13.36 -20.48 19.12
C GLU A 754 13.60 -18.97 18.90
N GLY A 755 14.68 -18.45 19.47
CA GLY A 755 15.16 -17.11 19.22
C GLY A 755 15.83 -16.96 17.85
N ASN A 756 16.27 -15.73 17.56
CA ASN A 756 16.98 -15.43 16.33
C ASN A 756 18.41 -16.01 16.34
N ASN A 757 18.92 -16.31 15.14
CA ASN A 757 20.27 -16.81 14.95
C ASN A 757 21.30 -15.68 15.05
N SER A 758 22.32 -15.89 15.88
CA SER A 758 23.58 -15.16 15.81
C SER A 758 24.52 -15.88 14.87
N VAL A 759 25.08 -15.17 13.89
CA VAL A 759 25.90 -15.75 12.81
C VAL A 759 27.35 -15.28 12.92
N GLY A 760 28.29 -16.23 12.89
CA GLY A 760 29.73 -15.98 12.81
C GLY A 760 30.31 -16.56 11.53
N ILE A 761 31.42 -15.98 11.09
CA ILE A 761 32.24 -16.40 9.95
C ILE A 761 33.64 -16.73 10.46
N PHE A 762 34.28 -17.77 9.93
CA PHE A 762 35.66 -18.13 10.27
C PHE A 762 36.35 -18.85 9.11
N PHE A 763 37.68 -18.95 9.18
CA PHE A 763 38.50 -19.57 8.16
C PHE A 763 39.33 -20.70 8.76
N THR A 764 39.16 -21.90 8.23
CA THR A 764 39.89 -23.08 8.69
C THR A 764 41.33 -23.07 8.19
N MET A 765 42.24 -23.61 8.98
CA MET A 765 43.64 -23.82 8.60
C MET A 765 43.78 -24.69 7.34
N LEU A 766 44.92 -24.56 6.68
CA LEU A 766 45.31 -25.39 5.54
C LEU A 766 46.47 -26.33 5.96
N PRO A 767 46.34 -27.66 5.82
CA PRO A 767 47.42 -28.60 6.14
C PRO A 767 48.68 -28.35 5.31
N ALA A 768 49.84 -28.36 5.96
CA ALA A 768 51.13 -28.20 5.29
C ALA A 768 51.52 -29.46 4.50
N PRO A 769 52.19 -29.31 3.34
CA PRO A 769 52.81 -30.45 2.66
C PRO A 769 53.91 -31.07 3.53
N ASP A 770 54.01 -32.39 3.53
CA ASP A 770 55.02 -33.14 4.28
C ASP A 770 55.80 -34.10 3.37
N ASN A 771 56.78 -34.81 3.95
CA ASN A 771 57.62 -35.78 3.24
C ASN A 771 58.31 -35.20 1.99
N ILE A 772 58.71 -33.93 2.06
CA ILE A 772 59.45 -33.30 0.98
C ILE A 772 60.81 -33.98 0.78
N ASN A 773 61.14 -34.28 -0.47
CA ASN A 773 62.37 -34.92 -0.89
C ASN A 773 62.91 -34.25 -2.15
N ALA A 774 64.23 -34.17 -2.28
CA ALA A 774 64.92 -33.55 -3.40
C ALA A 774 65.92 -34.54 -4.00
N VAL A 775 65.92 -34.69 -5.33
CA VAL A 775 66.86 -35.56 -6.06
C VAL A 775 67.45 -34.79 -7.24
N GLU A 776 68.76 -34.77 -7.36
CA GLU A 776 69.45 -34.19 -8.51
C GLU A 776 69.28 -35.12 -9.73
N GLN A 777 68.93 -34.54 -10.88
CA GLN A 777 68.84 -35.22 -12.16
C GLN A 777 69.52 -34.37 -13.25
N THR A 778 70.74 -34.74 -13.61
CA THR A 778 71.47 -34.14 -14.77
C THR A 778 71.61 -32.62 -14.70
N GLY A 779 71.80 -32.07 -13.50
CA GLY A 779 71.93 -30.62 -13.28
C GLY A 779 70.62 -29.88 -12.95
N ASP A 780 69.47 -30.56 -12.93
CA ASP A 780 68.19 -30.06 -12.42
C ASP A 780 67.87 -30.71 -11.05
N VAL A 781 66.94 -30.13 -10.27
CA VAL A 781 66.48 -30.72 -9.00
C VAL A 781 65.01 -31.11 -9.08
N LEU A 782 64.72 -32.41 -8.94
CA LEU A 782 63.35 -32.90 -8.79
C LEU A 782 62.95 -32.86 -7.32
N LEU A 783 61.98 -32.02 -7.00
CA LEU A 783 61.27 -32.01 -5.71
C LEU A 783 60.06 -32.94 -5.78
N THR A 784 59.83 -33.70 -4.71
CA THR A 784 58.63 -34.50 -4.48
C THR A 784 58.12 -34.23 -3.07
N TRP A 785 56.81 -34.20 -2.86
CA TRP A 785 56.19 -34.04 -1.53
C TRP A 785 54.85 -34.77 -1.47
N LYS A 786 54.32 -34.93 -0.26
CA LYS A 786 52.96 -35.41 -0.04
C LYS A 786 52.03 -34.23 0.19
N ASP A 787 50.95 -34.24 -0.58
CA ASP A 787 49.81 -33.35 -0.38
C ASP A 787 48.96 -33.84 0.81
N ASN A 788 48.74 -32.95 1.78
CA ASN A 788 47.90 -33.18 2.95
C ASN A 788 46.62 -32.34 2.93
N SER A 789 46.49 -31.45 1.96
CA SER A 789 45.35 -30.56 1.81
C SER A 789 44.37 -31.14 0.79
N GLN A 790 43.11 -30.75 0.87
CA GLN A 790 42.09 -31.09 -0.15
C GLN A 790 41.54 -29.85 -0.87
N ASN A 791 41.77 -28.65 -0.33
CA ASN A 791 41.20 -27.39 -0.82
C ASN A 791 42.25 -26.33 -1.19
N GLU A 792 43.53 -26.71 -1.28
CA GLU A 792 44.57 -25.89 -1.85
C GLU A 792 44.27 -25.58 -3.32
N THR A 793 44.68 -24.40 -3.77
CA THR A 793 44.59 -23.99 -5.18
C THR A 793 45.95 -24.14 -5.87
N GLN A 794 47.04 -24.07 -5.10
CA GLN A 794 48.41 -24.19 -5.57
C GLN A 794 49.38 -24.56 -4.44
N PHE A 795 50.56 -25.04 -4.82
CA PHE A 795 51.74 -25.08 -3.96
C PHE A 795 52.75 -24.03 -4.40
N VAL A 796 53.35 -23.32 -3.45
CA VAL A 796 54.41 -22.35 -3.69
C VAL A 796 55.74 -22.97 -3.28
N ILE A 797 56.68 -23.01 -4.22
CA ILE A 797 58.02 -23.56 -3.99
C ILE A 797 58.97 -22.40 -3.72
N GLU A 798 59.60 -22.43 -2.56
CA GLU A 798 60.67 -21.49 -2.21
C GLU A 798 62.02 -22.20 -2.15
N ARG A 799 63.06 -21.49 -2.62
CA ARG A 799 64.45 -21.94 -2.60
C ARG A 799 65.32 -20.87 -1.96
N LYS A 800 66.31 -21.28 -1.17
CA LYS A 800 67.47 -20.47 -0.80
C LYS A 800 68.76 -21.15 -1.28
N GLU A 801 69.72 -20.34 -1.72
CA GLU A 801 71.04 -20.78 -2.17
C GLU A 801 72.08 -20.41 -1.10
N GLY A 802 72.92 -21.37 -0.69
CA GLY A 802 73.89 -21.21 0.39
C GLY A 802 73.24 -20.73 1.70
N ASN A 803 73.75 -19.62 2.24
CA ASN A 803 73.20 -18.95 3.43
C ASN A 803 72.24 -17.78 3.10
N GLY A 804 71.71 -17.73 1.87
CA GLY A 804 70.77 -16.70 1.42
C GLY A 804 69.37 -16.82 2.05
N SER A 805 68.48 -15.90 1.66
CA SER A 805 67.06 -15.93 2.04
C SER A 805 66.25 -16.82 1.11
N PHE A 806 65.15 -17.40 1.61
CA PHE A 806 64.18 -18.08 0.76
C PHE A 806 63.52 -17.07 -0.19
N ILE A 807 63.45 -17.45 -1.47
CA ILE A 807 62.70 -16.73 -2.49
C ILE A 807 61.70 -17.70 -3.14
N PRO A 808 60.46 -17.26 -3.46
CA PRO A 808 59.57 -18.04 -4.31
C PRO A 808 60.19 -18.20 -5.68
N ILE A 809 60.34 -19.44 -6.12
CA ILE A 809 60.91 -19.75 -7.43
C ILE A 809 59.85 -20.19 -8.43
N ASP A 810 58.76 -20.82 -7.99
CA ASP A 810 57.65 -21.20 -8.84
C ASP A 810 56.39 -21.57 -8.04
N THR A 811 55.29 -21.78 -8.75
CA THR A 811 54.05 -22.32 -8.22
C THR A 811 53.58 -23.49 -9.08
N VAL A 812 53.09 -24.56 -8.46
CA VAL A 812 52.44 -25.67 -9.16
C VAL A 812 50.96 -25.73 -8.78
N ALA A 813 50.15 -26.27 -9.70
CA ALA A 813 48.70 -26.34 -9.53
C ALA A 813 48.29 -27.24 -8.34
N LYS A 814 47.03 -27.14 -7.92
CA LYS A 814 46.37 -28.05 -6.99
C LYS A 814 46.74 -29.54 -7.20
N ASN A 815 46.86 -30.31 -6.12
CA ASN A 815 47.22 -31.73 -6.10
C ASN A 815 48.59 -32.09 -6.72
N SER A 816 49.44 -31.11 -7.02
CA SER A 816 50.79 -31.42 -7.51
C SER A 816 51.61 -31.99 -6.38
N VAL A 817 52.38 -33.04 -6.69
CA VAL A 817 53.25 -33.76 -5.74
C VAL A 817 54.71 -33.76 -6.17
N GLU A 818 55.02 -33.11 -7.29
CA GLU A 818 56.37 -32.99 -7.83
C GLU A 818 56.59 -31.67 -8.56
N TYR A 819 57.84 -31.21 -8.58
CA TYR A 819 58.28 -30.02 -9.30
C TYR A 819 59.74 -30.20 -9.74
N LEU A 820 60.03 -29.94 -11.01
CA LEU A 820 61.39 -29.98 -11.54
C LEU A 820 61.96 -28.55 -11.62
N ASP A 821 62.96 -28.26 -10.81
CA ASP A 821 63.69 -27.00 -10.84
C ASP A 821 64.79 -27.06 -11.90
N THR A 822 64.52 -26.49 -13.07
CA THR A 822 65.45 -26.45 -14.20
C THR A 822 66.27 -25.15 -14.28
N LYS A 823 66.32 -24.37 -13.20
CA LYS A 823 66.97 -23.05 -13.19
C LYS A 823 68.45 -23.17 -12.86
N SER A 824 69.29 -22.41 -13.55
CA SER A 824 70.72 -22.31 -13.22
C SER A 824 70.93 -21.86 -11.76
N PHE A 825 71.87 -22.52 -11.07
CA PHE A 825 72.20 -22.29 -9.66
C PHE A 825 73.52 -21.52 -9.53
N THR A 826 73.60 -20.61 -8.56
CA THR A 826 74.83 -19.84 -8.27
C THR A 826 75.62 -20.42 -7.09
N ASP A 827 74.96 -21.18 -6.21
CA ASP A 827 75.58 -21.99 -5.15
C ASP A 827 75.14 -23.45 -5.31
N PRO A 828 76.05 -24.44 -5.16
CA PRO A 828 75.67 -25.84 -5.21
C PRO A 828 74.79 -26.27 -4.02
N ASN A 829 74.80 -25.55 -2.90
CA ASN A 829 73.99 -25.87 -1.72
C ASN A 829 72.61 -25.20 -1.83
N LEU A 830 71.60 -26.00 -2.12
CA LEU A 830 70.23 -25.55 -2.27
C LEU A 830 69.40 -26.03 -1.10
N THR A 831 68.54 -25.17 -0.55
CA THR A 831 67.54 -25.58 0.44
C THR A 831 66.16 -25.16 -0.02
N TYR A 832 65.21 -26.09 0.03
CA TYR A 832 63.84 -25.91 -0.43
C TYR A 832 62.85 -26.02 0.72
N ARG A 833 61.75 -25.28 0.61
CA ARG A 833 60.54 -25.45 1.42
C ARG A 833 59.31 -25.16 0.56
N ILE A 834 58.20 -25.81 0.88
CA ILE A 834 56.96 -25.72 0.10
C ILE A 834 55.82 -25.40 1.07
N TYR A 835 54.87 -24.58 0.66
CA TYR A 835 53.60 -24.42 1.37
C TYR A 835 52.43 -24.54 0.41
N ALA A 836 51.31 -25.04 0.92
CA ALA A 836 50.04 -25.03 0.22
C ALA A 836 49.39 -23.65 0.39
N SER A 837 48.69 -23.19 -0.64
CA SER A 837 47.93 -21.94 -0.59
C SER A 837 46.54 -22.18 -1.17
N SER A 838 45.55 -21.52 -0.59
CA SER A 838 44.16 -21.47 -1.07
C SER A 838 43.72 -20.02 -1.19
N ASN A 839 42.47 -19.80 -1.62
CA ASN A 839 41.89 -18.45 -1.64
C ASN A 839 41.67 -17.83 -0.25
N TYR A 840 41.76 -18.62 0.83
CA TYR A 840 41.37 -18.21 2.18
C TYR A 840 42.41 -18.48 3.27
N ALA A 841 43.43 -19.29 2.98
CA ALA A 841 44.44 -19.68 3.95
C ALA A 841 45.76 -20.06 3.26
N GLN A 842 46.86 -19.83 3.98
CA GLN A 842 48.19 -20.36 3.67
C GLN A 842 48.53 -21.44 4.70
N SER A 843 49.09 -22.57 4.28
CA SER A 843 49.60 -23.55 5.23
C SER A 843 50.89 -23.07 5.87
N GLU A 844 51.27 -23.71 6.97
CA GLU A 844 52.67 -23.72 7.41
C GLU A 844 53.57 -24.30 6.30
N TYR A 845 54.87 -24.01 6.37
CA TYR A 845 55.85 -24.59 5.46
C TYR A 845 56.09 -26.07 5.76
N SER A 846 56.45 -26.84 4.72
CA SER A 846 57.10 -28.13 4.87
C SER A 846 58.39 -28.00 5.69
N SER A 847 58.92 -29.13 6.16
CA SER A 847 60.32 -29.18 6.61
C SER A 847 61.26 -28.68 5.50
N GLU A 848 62.38 -28.05 5.87
CA GLU A 848 63.41 -27.68 4.89
C GLU A 848 64.13 -28.93 4.39
N ILE A 849 64.37 -29.04 3.08
CA ILE A 849 65.21 -30.08 2.48
C ILE A 849 66.40 -29.46 1.77
N SER A 850 67.60 -29.92 2.07
CA SER A 850 68.84 -29.45 1.44
C SER A 850 69.41 -30.50 0.49
N ILE A 851 69.94 -30.04 -0.64
CA ILE A 851 70.63 -30.87 -1.63
C ILE A 851 71.87 -30.15 -2.17
N VAL A 852 72.86 -30.92 -2.59
CA VAL A 852 74.06 -30.41 -3.27
C VAL A 852 74.04 -30.87 -4.73
N VAL A 853 74.08 -29.95 -5.69
CA VAL A 853 74.09 -30.26 -7.14
C VAL A 853 75.52 -30.31 -7.71
N THR A 854 75.77 -31.15 -8.72
CA THR A 854 77.11 -31.41 -9.25
C THR A 854 77.53 -30.50 -10.41
N SER A 855 76.59 -29.75 -10.99
CA SER A 855 76.85 -28.72 -12.00
C SER A 855 76.44 -27.33 -11.51
N VAL A 856 77.42 -26.45 -11.36
CA VAL A 856 77.23 -25.02 -11.11
C VAL A 856 77.75 -24.28 -12.34
N GLU A 857 76.89 -23.58 -13.08
CA GLU A 857 77.34 -22.71 -14.17
C GLU A 857 77.99 -21.46 -13.58
N ASN A 858 79.32 -21.47 -13.52
CA ASN A 858 80.11 -20.25 -13.37
C ASN A 858 80.16 -19.52 -14.72
N GLU A 859 79.37 -18.47 -14.92
CA GLU A 859 79.83 -17.28 -15.62
C GLU A 859 79.07 -16.03 -15.18
N THR A 860 79.81 -15.06 -14.63
CA THR A 860 79.62 -13.66 -14.97
C THR A 860 79.86 -13.47 -16.47
N SER A 861 78.90 -13.88 -17.30
CA SER A 861 78.96 -13.64 -18.73
C SER A 861 78.50 -12.19 -18.98
N LEU A 862 79.35 -11.40 -19.64
CA LEU A 862 78.93 -10.11 -20.16
C LEU A 862 77.82 -10.36 -21.19
N PRO A 863 76.69 -9.62 -21.14
CA PRO A 863 75.57 -9.88 -22.02
C PRO A 863 76.00 -9.72 -23.48
N LYS A 864 75.70 -10.73 -24.31
CA LYS A 864 76.09 -10.75 -25.73
C LYS A 864 75.05 -10.09 -26.65
N GLN A 865 73.84 -9.85 -26.13
CA GLN A 865 72.72 -9.24 -26.86
C GLN A 865 71.88 -8.35 -25.94
N TYR A 866 71.13 -7.43 -26.54
CA TYR A 866 70.14 -6.65 -25.81
C TYR A 866 68.96 -7.55 -25.39
N SER A 867 68.44 -7.36 -24.18
CA SER A 867 67.21 -8.06 -23.76
C SER A 867 66.46 -7.31 -22.67
N LEU A 868 65.13 -7.35 -22.71
CA LEU A 868 64.23 -6.90 -21.64
C LEU A 868 63.53 -8.10 -21.02
N MET A 869 63.72 -8.32 -19.73
CA MET A 869 63.14 -9.44 -18.99
C MET A 869 61.74 -9.09 -18.46
N GLN A 870 60.95 -10.14 -18.18
CA GLN A 870 59.66 -10.00 -17.51
C GLN A 870 59.88 -9.46 -16.09
N ASN A 871 59.05 -8.49 -15.67
CA ASN A 871 59.14 -7.93 -14.33
C ASN A 871 58.78 -9.00 -13.27
N TYR A 872 59.43 -8.95 -12.11
CA TYR A 872 59.13 -9.87 -11.00
C TYR A 872 59.01 -9.09 -9.67
N PRO A 873 57.95 -9.35 -8.87
CA PRO A 873 56.81 -10.24 -9.15
C PRO A 873 55.90 -9.73 -10.30
N ASN A 874 55.11 -10.62 -10.93
CA ASN A 874 54.05 -10.26 -11.89
C ASN A 874 52.93 -11.32 -11.84
N PRO A 875 51.75 -11.06 -11.25
CA PRO A 875 51.26 -9.76 -10.77
C PRO A 875 52.06 -9.18 -9.59
N PHE A 876 52.04 -7.85 -9.39
CA PHE A 876 52.78 -7.19 -8.31
C PHE A 876 51.92 -6.25 -7.46
N ASN A 877 52.32 -6.03 -6.21
CA ASN A 877 51.69 -5.09 -5.26
C ASN A 877 52.70 -4.52 -4.24
N PRO A 878 52.88 -3.20 -4.12
CA PRO A 878 52.78 -2.21 -5.18
C PRO A 878 54.09 -2.12 -6.00
N SER A 879 55.12 -2.93 -5.69
CA SER A 879 56.46 -2.83 -6.29
C SER A 879 56.90 -4.06 -7.08
N THR A 880 57.66 -3.84 -8.15
CA THR A 880 58.29 -4.87 -8.98
C THR A 880 59.67 -4.44 -9.45
N ILE A 881 60.50 -5.41 -9.84
CA ILE A 881 61.82 -5.16 -10.45
C ILE A 881 61.74 -5.45 -11.96
N ILE A 882 62.29 -4.55 -12.79
CA ILE A 882 62.48 -4.75 -14.23
C ILE A 882 63.97 -4.93 -14.51
N LYS A 883 64.34 -6.04 -15.15
CA LYS A 883 65.73 -6.34 -15.50
C LYS A 883 65.96 -6.20 -17.00
N TYR A 884 67.13 -5.71 -17.41
CA TYR A 884 67.53 -5.60 -18.82
C TYR A 884 69.05 -5.71 -19.00
N ASN A 885 69.46 -6.13 -20.21
CA ASN A 885 70.87 -6.38 -20.54
C ASN A 885 71.33 -5.50 -21.70
N LEU A 886 72.56 -4.97 -21.60
CA LEU A 886 73.19 -4.13 -22.61
C LEU A 886 74.53 -4.75 -23.05
N PRO A 887 74.68 -5.22 -24.30
CA PRO A 887 75.94 -5.79 -24.77
C PRO A 887 77.01 -4.75 -25.10
N LYS A 888 76.63 -3.47 -25.18
CA LYS A 888 77.50 -2.33 -25.48
C LYS A 888 77.03 -1.10 -24.72
N GLU A 889 77.90 -0.10 -24.59
CA GLU A 889 77.53 1.19 -24.02
C GLU A 889 76.40 1.86 -24.83
N SER A 890 75.28 2.13 -24.16
CA SER A 890 74.03 2.53 -24.81
C SER A 890 73.34 3.65 -24.05
N ASN A 891 72.68 4.54 -24.78
CA ASN A 891 71.73 5.49 -24.25
C ASN A 891 70.37 4.81 -24.05
N VAL A 892 69.89 4.72 -22.81
CA VAL A 892 68.73 3.91 -22.41
C VAL A 892 67.58 4.78 -21.88
N SER A 893 66.36 4.47 -22.31
CA SER A 893 65.13 4.97 -21.71
C SER A 893 64.15 3.83 -21.43
N ILE A 894 63.56 3.83 -20.23
CA ILE A 894 62.50 2.89 -19.83
C ILE A 894 61.26 3.67 -19.39
N LYS A 895 60.13 3.38 -20.02
CA LYS A 895 58.84 4.06 -19.78
C LYS A 895 57.74 3.05 -19.48
N ILE A 896 56.79 3.47 -18.66
CA ILE A 896 55.58 2.72 -18.30
C ILE A 896 54.38 3.37 -18.96
N TYR A 897 53.50 2.56 -19.54
CA TYR A 897 52.27 2.96 -20.19
C TYR A 897 51.04 2.28 -19.57
N ASN A 898 49.93 3.00 -19.51
CA ASN A 898 48.62 2.38 -19.28
C ASN A 898 48.05 1.77 -20.58
N ILE A 899 46.87 1.15 -20.51
CA ILE A 899 46.20 0.55 -21.68
C ILE A 899 45.81 1.54 -22.78
N LEU A 900 45.75 2.84 -22.47
CA LEU A 900 45.45 3.92 -23.41
C LEU A 900 46.71 4.43 -24.13
N GLY A 901 47.89 3.92 -23.79
CA GLY A 901 49.17 4.35 -24.35
C GLY A 901 49.72 5.62 -23.70
N GLU A 902 49.18 6.06 -22.58
CA GLU A 902 49.69 7.22 -21.84
C GLU A 902 50.88 6.82 -20.96
N VAL A 903 51.94 7.63 -20.97
CA VAL A 903 53.13 7.40 -20.13
C VAL A 903 52.80 7.72 -18.67
N THR A 904 52.72 6.69 -17.82
CA THR A 904 52.43 6.84 -16.39
C THR A 904 53.68 6.98 -15.53
N ALA A 905 54.84 6.50 -16.00
CA ALA A 905 56.13 6.70 -15.34
C ALA A 905 57.32 6.59 -16.31
N ARG A 906 58.45 7.23 -15.95
CA ARG A 906 59.73 7.11 -16.65
C ARG A 906 60.78 6.65 -15.65
N LEU A 907 61.27 5.42 -15.82
CA LEU A 907 62.15 4.76 -14.85
C LEU A 907 63.64 5.00 -15.17
N VAL A 908 63.95 5.16 -16.46
CA VAL A 908 65.26 5.59 -16.96
C VAL A 908 65.00 6.58 -18.09
N ASN A 909 65.67 7.74 -18.10
CA ASN A 909 65.38 8.80 -19.05
C ASN A 909 66.62 9.27 -19.79
N ASN A 910 66.91 8.62 -20.93
CA ASN A 910 68.04 8.91 -21.81
C ASN A 910 69.38 8.93 -21.06
N GLU A 911 69.64 7.89 -20.27
CA GLU A 911 70.88 7.74 -19.53
C GLU A 911 71.87 6.87 -20.31
N VAL A 912 73.12 7.31 -20.41
CA VAL A 912 74.20 6.48 -20.95
C VAL A 912 74.60 5.45 -19.89
N LYS A 913 74.48 4.16 -20.24
CA LYS A 913 74.86 3.02 -19.41
C LYS A 913 75.91 2.19 -20.14
N SER A 914 76.97 1.80 -19.43
CA SER A 914 78.00 0.91 -19.94
C SER A 914 77.44 -0.49 -20.27
N MET A 915 78.24 -1.37 -20.88
CA MET A 915 77.80 -2.75 -21.10
C MET A 915 77.61 -3.49 -19.77
N GLY A 916 76.52 -4.26 -19.62
CA GLY A 916 76.20 -4.95 -18.38
C GLY A 916 74.73 -5.31 -18.21
N ASN A 917 74.43 -5.99 -17.11
CA ASN A 917 73.07 -6.34 -16.69
C ASN A 917 72.58 -5.31 -15.66
N TYR A 918 71.34 -4.85 -15.80
CA TYR A 918 70.78 -3.75 -15.02
C TYR A 918 69.40 -4.12 -14.47
N GLU A 919 69.09 -3.57 -13.29
CA GLU A 919 67.79 -3.72 -12.64
C GLU A 919 67.25 -2.34 -12.26
N VAL A 920 65.95 -2.12 -12.45
CA VAL A 920 65.26 -0.90 -12.03
C VAL A 920 64.00 -1.24 -11.26
N ASN A 921 63.84 -0.61 -10.09
CA ASN A 921 62.68 -0.79 -9.22
C ASN A 921 61.55 0.13 -9.69
N PHE A 922 60.34 -0.43 -9.77
CA PHE A 922 59.13 0.33 -10.03
C PHE A 922 58.16 0.20 -8.85
N ASN A 923 57.71 1.33 -8.30
CA ASN A 923 56.70 1.38 -7.25
C ASN A 923 55.43 2.09 -7.77
N ALA A 924 54.35 1.33 -7.89
CA ALA A 924 53.08 1.76 -8.44
C ALA A 924 52.04 2.10 -7.37
N LYS A 925 52.46 2.48 -6.15
CA LYS A 925 51.56 2.82 -5.03
C LYS A 925 50.46 3.83 -5.40
N ASN A 926 50.73 4.73 -6.35
CA ASN A 926 49.78 5.78 -6.78
C ASN A 926 49.01 5.45 -8.07
N LEU A 927 49.13 4.24 -8.62
CA LEU A 927 48.42 3.79 -9.82
C LEU A 927 47.25 2.85 -9.45
N SER A 928 46.20 2.79 -10.26
CA SER A 928 45.06 1.87 -10.05
C SER A 928 45.42 0.42 -10.43
N SER A 929 44.75 -0.58 -9.84
CA SER A 929 44.88 -1.98 -10.28
C SER A 929 44.56 -2.10 -11.77
N GLY A 930 45.33 -2.89 -12.52
CA GLY A 930 45.14 -3.02 -13.95
C GLY A 930 46.37 -3.48 -14.72
N ILE A 931 46.19 -3.56 -16.05
CA ILE A 931 47.25 -3.94 -16.99
C ILE A 931 48.06 -2.70 -17.37
N TYR A 932 49.38 -2.82 -17.30
CA TYR A 932 50.34 -1.82 -17.74
C TYR A 932 51.36 -2.44 -18.69
N PHE A 933 52.03 -1.61 -19.48
CA PHE A 933 53.11 -2.02 -20.37
C PHE A 933 54.37 -1.24 -20.03
N TYR A 934 55.52 -1.87 -20.12
CA TYR A 934 56.80 -1.18 -20.01
C TYR A 934 57.65 -1.42 -21.25
N GLU A 935 58.27 -0.34 -21.70
CA GLU A 935 59.08 -0.28 -22.92
C GLU A 935 60.50 0.10 -22.56
N ILE A 936 61.48 -0.55 -23.18
CA ILE A 936 62.85 -0.08 -23.24
C ILE A 936 63.17 0.42 -24.65
N ASN A 937 63.87 1.55 -24.72
CA ASN A 937 64.58 2.02 -25.90
C ASN A 937 66.06 2.16 -25.53
N ALA A 938 66.94 1.41 -26.18
CA ALA A 938 68.38 1.45 -25.96
C ALA A 938 69.13 1.64 -27.29
N SER A 939 69.91 2.70 -27.39
CA SER A 939 70.67 3.06 -28.61
C SER A 939 72.16 3.03 -28.32
N ALA A 940 72.94 2.24 -29.07
CA ALA A 940 74.39 2.22 -28.92
C ALA A 940 74.99 3.62 -29.17
N VAL A 941 75.90 4.07 -28.31
CA VAL A 941 76.46 5.44 -28.39
C VAL A 941 77.30 5.66 -29.65
N ASP A 942 77.85 4.59 -30.22
CA ASP A 942 78.56 4.58 -31.50
C ASP A 942 77.63 4.61 -32.73
N GLY A 943 76.31 4.60 -32.53
CA GLY A 943 75.30 4.61 -33.58
C GLY A 943 75.10 3.28 -34.30
N SER A 944 75.75 2.20 -33.84
CA SER A 944 75.76 0.90 -34.55
C SER A 944 74.46 0.12 -34.44
N GLU A 945 73.64 0.34 -33.40
CA GLU A 945 72.48 -0.51 -33.10
C GLU A 945 71.43 0.20 -32.24
N ASN A 946 70.15 -0.12 -32.47
CA ASN A 946 69.01 0.35 -31.68
C ASN A 946 68.13 -0.83 -31.28
N PHE A 947 67.82 -0.93 -29.99
CA PHE A 947 66.97 -1.97 -29.41
C PHE A 947 65.71 -1.36 -28.80
N ASN A 948 64.54 -1.86 -29.20
CA ASN A 948 63.26 -1.54 -28.59
C ASN A 948 62.51 -2.84 -28.24
N SER A 949 61.97 -2.91 -27.02
CA SER A 949 61.14 -4.04 -26.59
C SER A 949 60.08 -3.58 -25.59
N ILE A 950 58.89 -4.19 -25.67
CA ILE A 950 57.75 -3.94 -24.77
C ILE A 950 57.34 -5.24 -24.06
N LYS A 951 56.95 -5.14 -22.79
CA LYS A 951 56.43 -6.25 -21.98
C LYS A 951 55.21 -5.80 -21.17
N LYS A 952 54.29 -6.73 -20.90
CA LYS A 952 53.06 -6.51 -20.13
C LYS A 952 53.29 -6.80 -18.65
N MET A 953 52.71 -6.02 -17.75
CA MET A 953 52.67 -6.27 -16.30
C MET A 953 51.27 -6.05 -15.72
N LEU A 954 50.95 -6.73 -14.62
CA LEU A 954 49.65 -6.70 -13.95
C LEU A 954 49.79 -6.21 -12.50
N LEU A 955 49.19 -5.06 -12.19
CA LEU A 955 49.12 -4.51 -10.83
C LEU A 955 47.83 -4.98 -10.17
N ILE A 956 47.94 -5.61 -8.99
CA ILE A 956 46.79 -6.03 -8.18
C ILE A 956 46.92 -5.37 -6.81
N LYS A 957 46.04 -4.42 -6.51
CA LYS A 957 45.90 -3.83 -5.17
C LYS A 957 44.80 -4.50 -4.38
#